data_AF-A0A7V2XVL2-F1
#
_entry.id   AF-A0A7V2XVL2-F1
#
_cell.length_a   1.000
_cell.length_b   1.000
_cell.length_c   1.000
_cell.angle_alpha   90.00
_cell.angle_beta   90.00
_cell.angle_gamma   90.00
#
_symmetry.space_group_name_H-M   'P 1'
#
loop_
_entity.id
_entity.type
_entity.pdbx_description
1 polymer ?
#
loop_
_entity_poly.entity_id
_entity_poly.type
_entity_poly.pdbx_seq_one_letter_code
_entity_poly.pdbx_strand_id
1 'polypeptide(L)'
;MTPDERAWELIARYLDGDADPAPAAELDRLVREDPAAARLFAEATRQEDALRFLHADAAAARAPRAPARPRRPRWLPAAVAAGLLTVCAAAYVAATRPRAPAEPSPVARVVATPREATISRDGAPVPLEAGRAVRPGDTIETGPGGAATIQYLGETTRLEIGPATGVSLQDASGAKRVRLDRGRVSAAVARQPAGLPMRFRTPHAEAEVLGTSLRLAVAGGATRLEVDAGRVRLARLSDGARVDVAGGQCAVAAPGAALAVSPMAAAPTPAAPTRGVVRITAATRNNTRSPVTIRLADGGKALLPIIISAKASDAVRAVAADVADILARISGAPFPVRTGDGADGIVLGTLAEFPDAGLAEALAIIDTFDGREAFAIRTDARRLRLIGATDLGASHAAYRFLEELGARWLFPAKEWEVLPRLAALSFGRDITDRPSILSRSIWFEAGSGGEAQNAEYAAWKRRNRQAESFSVNAGHNLDAVIRRNQAAFDAHPQYYALVRQADGTMKRQGPQLELADPAVRKMVTDYAVDFFRENPRSDMVSLEPADTVTHSESPESLAMGSVSDRVFGMANEAARALRKACPGKMVGLYSYNAHWDPPAAPLEPNVHVLLAGLGQGRYTPAEREAIWPQRCRNLGFYEYYSVWLWSHDRLPGSWTNDLRASQARAREIVARGGTSVSAESTSSWGPNGRGYYIANRLLWDPDIDVDAAARDFCDKAFGAGAPAMMRYYDRLDPGKKPFLSKHLLALAFRDVDEASRKTADRPDVQARLDHIKQYLRYVHLDWMRNREPATEPQKQALSTAILTCLYRTRRAALTSWEMIRQNWGGNKYPGKDREPWMVDTPYSHEETERDFQEGIAYFQPRQIGEAVSFSTDLVPVQWPDRPAVKSEQAYQGGAKYLLYSLRGEPLEFTTWAGNAWGGINRFTITDAAGNVIARGQLPNDKTTSHAHKVPGPGLYTLDYNDNGSYWSIAVDPGRAATIPLGQTQDYRNTKVMQDMYFYVPKGTRRIEYYYTKTAFHPGGPHQVIDASGRVAQAVDVNGDWVSVPVPPGMDGRLWRFREPVLGLFWFNNVPNYIAASPDALLVPRDVASRDGLQIRR
;
A
#
# COMPACT_ATOMS: atom_id res chain seq x y z
N MET A 1 -8.83 -10.07 -44.77
CA MET A 1 -9.08 -9.70 -43.38
C MET A 1 -9.56 -10.95 -42.66
N THR A 2 -8.81 -11.42 -41.67
CA THR A 2 -9.28 -12.51 -40.80
C THR A 2 -10.51 -12.03 -40.00
N PRO A 3 -11.36 -12.94 -39.47
CA PRO A 3 -12.48 -12.55 -38.61
C PRO A 3 -12.05 -11.67 -37.43
N ASP A 4 -10.87 -11.94 -36.85
CA ASP A 4 -10.29 -11.18 -35.75
C ASP A 4 -9.83 -9.77 -36.18
N GLU A 5 -9.23 -9.64 -37.37
CA GLU A 5 -8.85 -8.33 -37.95
C GLU A 5 -10.08 -7.47 -38.26
N ARG A 6 -11.18 -8.09 -38.73
CA ARG A 6 -12.43 -7.39 -39.02
C ARG A 6 -13.16 -6.97 -37.75
N ALA A 7 -13.13 -7.80 -36.71
CA ALA A 7 -13.63 -7.45 -35.39
C ALA A 7 -12.85 -6.25 -34.83
N TRP A 8 -11.51 -6.29 -34.87
CA TRP A 8 -10.67 -5.18 -34.42
C TRP A 8 -10.93 -3.86 -35.16
N GLU A 9 -11.10 -3.90 -36.48
CA GLU A 9 -11.41 -2.70 -37.26
C GLU A 9 -12.76 -2.08 -36.84
N LEU A 10 -13.79 -2.89 -36.67
CA LEU A 10 -15.12 -2.44 -36.23
C LEU A 10 -15.09 -1.90 -34.80
N ILE A 11 -14.33 -2.56 -33.90
CA ILE A 11 -14.13 -2.15 -32.50
C ILE A 11 -13.38 -0.82 -32.43
N ALA A 12 -12.29 -0.66 -33.18
CA ALA A 12 -11.51 0.58 -33.21
C ALA A 12 -12.37 1.76 -33.68
N ARG A 13 -13.12 1.61 -34.77
CA ARG A 13 -14.04 2.66 -35.27
C ARG A 13 -15.14 3.01 -34.27
N TYR A 14 -15.65 2.01 -33.54
CA TYR A 14 -16.61 2.25 -32.46
C TYR A 14 -16.00 3.04 -31.28
N LEU A 15 -14.78 2.71 -30.86
CA LEU A 15 -14.10 3.36 -29.75
C LEU A 15 -13.62 4.79 -30.09
N ASP A 16 -13.25 5.03 -31.35
CA ASP A 16 -12.87 6.35 -31.89
C ASP A 16 -14.08 7.29 -32.10
N GLY A 17 -15.31 6.78 -31.91
CA GLY A 17 -16.54 7.57 -32.01
C GLY A 17 -16.95 7.91 -33.45
N ASP A 18 -16.67 7.01 -34.41
CA ASP A 18 -17.12 7.17 -35.79
C ASP A 18 -18.66 7.27 -35.88
N ALA A 19 -19.17 8.22 -36.66
CA ALA A 19 -20.59 8.61 -36.70
C ALA A 19 -21.43 7.77 -37.69
N ASP A 20 -20.82 6.79 -38.37
CA ASP A 20 -21.49 5.90 -39.31
C ASP A 20 -22.24 4.75 -38.57
N PRO A 21 -23.57 4.66 -38.65
CA PRO A 21 -24.35 3.64 -37.94
C PRO A 21 -24.20 2.22 -38.50
N ALA A 22 -23.73 2.05 -39.74
CA ALA A 22 -23.63 0.73 -40.35
C ALA A 22 -22.52 -0.16 -39.72
N PRO A 23 -21.27 0.32 -39.52
CA PRO A 23 -20.24 -0.40 -38.79
C PRO A 23 -20.61 -0.72 -37.33
N ALA A 24 -21.32 0.17 -36.64
CA ALA A 24 -21.75 -0.06 -35.26
C ALA A 24 -22.81 -1.17 -35.14
N ALA A 25 -23.77 -1.22 -36.07
CA ALA A 25 -24.75 -2.31 -36.14
C ALA A 25 -24.11 -3.65 -36.54
N GLU A 26 -23.07 -3.61 -37.40
CA GLU A 26 -22.27 -4.78 -37.75
C GLU A 26 -21.47 -5.30 -36.55
N LEU A 27 -20.85 -4.41 -35.78
CA LEU A 27 -20.14 -4.74 -34.54
C LEU A 27 -21.08 -5.34 -33.48
N ASP A 28 -22.24 -4.72 -33.27
CA ASP A 28 -23.22 -5.17 -32.27
C ASP A 28 -23.75 -6.58 -32.59
N ARG A 29 -24.03 -6.87 -33.86
CA ARG A 29 -24.35 -8.23 -34.31
C ARG A 29 -23.18 -9.20 -34.11
N LEU A 30 -21.96 -8.80 -34.47
CA LEU A 30 -20.76 -9.62 -34.35
C LEU A 30 -20.44 -9.96 -32.88
N VAL A 31 -20.59 -9.00 -31.96
CA VAL A 31 -20.40 -9.18 -30.51
C VAL A 31 -21.46 -10.10 -29.90
N ARG A 32 -22.68 -10.19 -30.48
CA ARG A 32 -23.71 -11.11 -30.00
C ARG A 32 -23.54 -12.54 -30.53
N GLU A 33 -23.08 -12.67 -31.76
CA GLU A 33 -23.02 -13.94 -32.49
C GLU A 33 -21.66 -14.65 -32.33
N ASP A 34 -20.58 -13.90 -32.09
CA ASP A 34 -19.23 -14.42 -31.95
C ASP A 34 -18.63 -14.13 -30.55
N PRO A 35 -18.46 -15.16 -29.69
CA PRO A 35 -17.84 -15.01 -28.38
C PRO A 35 -16.40 -14.48 -28.40
N ALA A 36 -15.65 -14.67 -29.50
CA ALA A 36 -14.29 -14.11 -29.63
C ALA A 36 -14.35 -12.60 -29.84
N ALA A 37 -15.22 -12.12 -30.73
CA ALA A 37 -15.48 -10.70 -30.93
C ALA A 37 -16.07 -10.02 -29.68
N ALA A 38 -16.92 -10.71 -28.92
CA ALA A 38 -17.46 -10.23 -27.65
C ALA A 38 -16.36 -10.01 -26.59
N ARG A 39 -15.42 -10.96 -26.48
CA ARG A 39 -14.26 -10.84 -25.59
C ARG A 39 -13.34 -9.72 -26.03
N LEU A 40 -13.07 -9.62 -27.33
CA LEU A 40 -12.24 -8.57 -27.93
C LEU A 40 -12.81 -7.18 -27.64
N PHE A 41 -14.13 -7.01 -27.84
CA PHE A 41 -14.84 -5.76 -27.58
C PHE A 41 -14.84 -5.40 -26.08
N ALA A 42 -15.13 -6.36 -25.20
CA ALA A 42 -15.07 -6.14 -23.76
C ALA A 42 -13.65 -5.81 -23.26
N GLU A 43 -12.62 -6.39 -23.87
CA GLU A 43 -11.22 -6.09 -23.57
C GLU A 43 -10.84 -4.69 -24.05
N ALA A 44 -11.13 -4.36 -25.31
CA ALA A 44 -10.80 -3.07 -25.89
C ALA A 44 -11.54 -1.90 -25.19
N THR A 45 -12.80 -2.11 -24.79
CA THR A 45 -13.57 -1.09 -24.06
C THR A 45 -13.01 -0.87 -22.65
N ARG A 46 -12.57 -1.94 -21.97
CA ARG A 46 -11.91 -1.82 -20.66
C ARG A 46 -10.54 -1.15 -20.76
N GLN A 47 -9.79 -1.41 -21.82
CA GLN A 47 -8.51 -0.75 -22.09
C GLN A 47 -8.71 0.73 -22.42
N GLU A 48 -9.72 1.07 -23.22
CA GLU A 48 -10.08 2.46 -23.52
C GLU A 48 -10.58 3.21 -22.27
N ASP A 49 -11.35 2.56 -21.40
CA ASP A 49 -11.77 3.14 -20.12
C ASP A 49 -10.57 3.37 -19.17
N ALA A 50 -9.60 2.44 -19.15
CA ALA A 50 -8.35 2.60 -18.42
C ALA A 50 -7.46 3.71 -19.03
N LEU A 51 -7.46 3.89 -20.35
CA LEU A 51 -6.73 4.96 -21.05
C LEU A 51 -7.39 6.34 -20.87
N ARG A 52 -8.72 6.41 -20.86
CA ARG A 52 -9.48 7.64 -20.57
C ARG A 52 -9.25 8.11 -19.13
N PHE A 53 -9.11 7.17 -18.20
CA PHE A 53 -8.69 7.44 -16.83
C PHE A 53 -7.29 8.07 -16.77
N LEU A 54 -6.31 7.53 -17.50
CA LEU A 54 -4.96 8.08 -17.60
C LEU A 54 -4.92 9.50 -18.22
N HIS A 55 -5.80 9.79 -19.17
CA HIS A 55 -5.91 11.14 -19.76
C HIS A 55 -6.60 12.17 -18.86
N ALA A 56 -7.53 11.76 -18.00
CA ALA A 56 -8.19 12.64 -17.04
C ALA A 56 -7.24 13.05 -15.89
N ASP A 57 -6.38 12.13 -15.44
CA ASP A 57 -5.41 12.36 -14.36
C ASP A 57 -4.29 13.33 -14.81
N ALA A 58 -3.88 13.24 -16.08
CA ALA A 58 -2.97 14.21 -16.71
C ALA A 58 -3.56 15.63 -16.86
N ALA A 59 -4.90 15.76 -16.88
CA ALA A 59 -5.59 17.05 -16.96
C ALA A 59 -5.81 17.68 -15.57
N ALA A 60 -6.03 16.87 -14.52
CA ALA A 60 -6.21 17.35 -13.14
C ALA A 60 -4.89 17.83 -12.48
N ALA A 61 -3.74 17.29 -12.90
CA ALA A 61 -2.42 17.76 -12.47
C ALA A 61 -2.01 19.13 -13.07
N ARG A 62 -2.83 19.73 -13.95
CA ARG A 62 -2.58 21.04 -14.58
C ARG A 62 -3.41 22.16 -13.96
N ALA A 63 -3.13 22.55 -12.71
CA ALA A 63 -3.39 23.93 -12.30
C ALA A 63 -2.56 24.37 -11.08
N PRO A 64 -1.49 25.15 -11.31
CA PRO A 64 -1.23 26.30 -10.48
C PRO A 64 -1.62 27.58 -11.23
N ARG A 65 -2.64 28.28 -10.70
CA ARG A 65 -2.95 29.68 -11.00
C ARG A 65 -1.69 30.52 -10.73
N ALA A 66 -1.15 31.17 -11.76
CA ALA A 66 -0.05 32.12 -11.61
C ALA A 66 -0.55 33.42 -10.96
N PRO A 67 0.09 33.97 -9.92
CA PRO A 67 -0.09 35.37 -9.57
C PRO A 67 0.66 36.26 -10.58
N ALA A 68 0.00 37.33 -11.02
CA ALA A 68 0.56 38.33 -11.92
C ALA A 68 1.85 38.94 -11.33
N ARG A 69 2.96 38.91 -12.08
CA ARG A 69 4.20 39.61 -11.74
C ARG A 69 4.22 41.03 -12.32
N PRO A 70 4.71 42.04 -11.58
CA PRO A 70 4.93 43.37 -12.14
C PRO A 70 6.20 43.42 -13.00
N ARG A 71 6.17 44.29 -14.00
CA ARG A 71 7.22 44.52 -15.02
C ARG A 71 8.48 45.12 -14.40
N ARG A 72 9.66 44.70 -14.86
CA ARG A 72 10.91 45.48 -14.78
C ARG A 72 11.51 45.67 -16.18
N PRO A 73 12.14 46.82 -16.47
CA PRO A 73 12.58 47.17 -17.81
C PRO A 73 13.98 46.64 -18.13
N ARG A 74 14.23 46.57 -19.45
CA ARG A 74 15.43 46.10 -20.15
C ARG A 74 16.53 47.16 -20.20
N TRP A 75 17.79 46.71 -20.17
CA TRP A 75 18.90 47.25 -20.98
C TRP A 75 20.02 46.19 -21.10
N LEU A 76 20.53 46.03 -22.32
CA LEU A 76 21.61 45.13 -22.82
C LEU A 76 22.86 46.01 -23.15
N PRO A 77 24.02 45.52 -23.65
CA PRO A 77 24.98 44.52 -23.16
C PRO A 77 26.48 44.93 -23.41
N ALA A 78 27.41 43.96 -23.30
CA ALA A 78 28.73 43.83 -23.96
C ALA A 78 30.02 44.28 -23.23
N ALA A 79 30.96 43.34 -23.02
CA ALA A 79 32.22 43.21 -23.80
C ALA A 79 33.19 42.19 -23.18
N VAL A 80 33.95 41.52 -24.05
CA VAL A 80 34.94 40.46 -23.79
C VAL A 80 36.37 41.04 -23.90
N ALA A 81 37.32 40.39 -23.21
CA ALA A 81 38.79 40.38 -23.37
C ALA A 81 39.66 41.37 -22.56
N ALA A 82 40.50 40.81 -21.67
CA ALA A 82 41.93 41.13 -21.52
C ALA A 82 42.58 40.14 -20.53
N GLY A 83 43.24 39.11 -21.06
CA GLY A 83 44.21 38.31 -20.32
C GLY A 83 45.62 38.90 -20.41
N LEU A 84 46.54 38.24 -19.72
CA LEU A 84 48.00 38.30 -19.91
C LEU A 84 48.69 39.56 -19.40
N LEU A 85 49.07 39.56 -18.10
CA LEU A 85 50.27 40.31 -17.65
C LEU A 85 50.88 39.87 -16.29
N THR A 86 50.37 38.85 -15.60
CA THR A 86 50.90 38.44 -14.27
C THR A 86 51.71 37.14 -14.25
N VAL A 87 51.93 36.49 -15.40
CA VAL A 87 52.64 35.19 -15.46
C VAL A 87 54.17 35.33 -15.53
N CYS A 88 54.72 36.50 -15.86
CA CYS A 88 56.16 36.64 -16.07
C CYS A 88 57.01 36.89 -14.80
N ALA A 89 56.41 37.20 -13.65
CA ALA A 89 57.18 37.49 -12.42
C ALA A 89 57.55 36.24 -11.59
N ALA A 90 56.81 35.13 -11.76
CA ALA A 90 57.04 33.91 -10.96
C ALA A 90 58.17 33.03 -11.50
N ALA A 91 58.61 33.23 -12.75
CA ALA A 91 59.59 32.37 -13.42
C ALA A 91 61.04 32.59 -12.96
N TYR A 92 61.36 33.73 -12.33
CA TYR A 92 62.75 34.08 -12.00
C TYR A 92 63.22 33.50 -10.65
N VAL A 93 62.32 33.24 -9.70
CA VAL A 93 62.68 32.74 -8.35
C VAL A 93 62.92 31.23 -8.32
N ALA A 94 62.48 30.48 -9.34
CA ALA A 94 62.64 29.02 -9.40
C ALA A 94 64.04 28.55 -9.84
N ALA A 95 64.92 29.44 -10.32
CA ALA A 95 66.14 29.06 -11.03
C ALA A 95 67.39 28.82 -10.14
N THR A 96 67.32 28.95 -8.80
CA THR A 96 68.54 28.98 -7.96
C THR A 96 68.56 28.06 -6.72
N ARG A 97 67.82 26.95 -6.69
CA ARG A 97 67.93 25.95 -5.60
C ARG A 97 68.59 24.62 -6.03
N PRO A 98 69.54 24.06 -5.25
CA PRO A 98 70.25 22.82 -5.59
C PRO A 98 69.35 21.58 -5.47
N ARG A 99 69.60 20.60 -6.35
CA ARG A 99 68.76 19.41 -6.59
C ARG A 99 69.04 18.29 -5.58
N ALA A 100 68.03 17.95 -4.79
CA ALA A 100 68.01 16.76 -3.92
C ALA A 100 67.96 15.46 -4.76
N PRO A 101 68.42 14.30 -4.23
CA PRO A 101 68.41 13.04 -4.95
C PRO A 101 66.99 12.65 -5.42
N ALA A 102 66.89 12.03 -6.59
CA ALA A 102 65.62 11.73 -7.23
C ALA A 102 64.76 10.79 -6.38
N GLU A 103 63.63 11.28 -5.88
CA GLU A 103 62.64 10.45 -5.19
C GLU A 103 62.04 9.39 -6.14
N PRO A 104 61.74 8.18 -5.66
CA PRO A 104 61.05 7.17 -6.46
C PRO A 104 59.69 7.68 -6.96
N SER A 105 59.35 7.35 -8.20
CA SER A 105 58.06 7.72 -8.80
C SER A 105 56.88 7.15 -7.99
N PRO A 106 55.77 7.89 -7.88
CA PRO A 106 54.58 7.39 -7.20
C PRO A 106 53.97 6.19 -7.92
N VAL A 107 53.47 5.23 -7.15
CA VAL A 107 52.86 3.99 -7.64
C VAL A 107 51.34 3.97 -7.45
N ALA A 108 50.84 4.74 -6.48
CA ALA A 108 49.41 4.90 -6.24
C ALA A 108 49.07 6.33 -5.81
N ARG A 109 47.78 6.67 -5.81
CA ARG A 109 47.26 7.90 -5.21
C ARG A 109 46.16 7.58 -4.22
N VAL A 110 46.03 8.42 -3.21
CA VAL A 110 44.90 8.40 -2.29
C VAL A 110 43.67 8.96 -3.00
N VAL A 111 42.57 8.20 -3.03
CA VAL A 111 41.32 8.59 -3.71
C VAL A 111 40.28 9.10 -2.72
N ALA A 112 40.29 8.61 -1.48
CA ALA A 112 39.38 9.05 -0.43
C ALA A 112 39.97 8.79 0.97
N THR A 113 39.78 9.73 1.88
CA THR A 113 40.06 9.58 3.32
C THR A 113 38.93 10.16 4.18
N PRO A 114 38.10 9.33 4.83
CA PRO A 114 37.45 9.72 6.09
C PRO A 114 38.53 9.88 7.18
N ARG A 115 38.32 10.82 8.10
CA ARG A 115 39.26 11.26 9.16
C ARG A 115 40.01 10.11 9.88
N GLU A 116 41.18 10.41 10.44
CA GLU A 116 42.07 9.49 11.18
C GLU A 116 42.85 8.47 10.34
N ALA A 117 43.58 8.94 9.33
CA ALA A 117 44.57 8.14 8.61
C ALA A 117 45.89 8.90 8.44
N THR A 118 47.01 8.21 8.57
CA THR A 118 48.36 8.74 8.38
C THR A 118 49.14 7.92 7.37
N ILE A 119 50.06 8.57 6.67
CA ILE A 119 51.08 7.91 5.85
C ILE A 119 52.44 8.29 6.39
N SER A 120 53.34 7.31 6.51
CA SER A 120 54.72 7.51 6.92
C SER A 120 55.70 6.96 5.90
N ARG A 121 56.74 7.74 5.61
CA ARG A 121 57.94 7.31 4.88
C ARG A 121 59.12 7.43 5.84
N ASP A 122 59.92 6.37 5.96
CA ASP A 122 61.09 6.32 6.85
C ASP A 122 60.79 6.69 8.33
N GLY A 123 59.57 6.40 8.78
CA GLY A 123 59.16 6.54 10.18
C GLY A 123 58.55 7.90 10.59
N ALA A 124 58.43 8.87 9.67
CA ALA A 124 57.79 10.15 9.96
C ALA A 124 56.31 10.16 9.52
N PRO A 125 55.32 10.15 10.42
CA PRO A 125 53.91 10.12 10.06
C PRO A 125 53.39 11.52 9.66
N VAL A 126 52.61 11.59 8.59
CA VAL A 126 51.88 12.78 8.15
C VAL A 126 50.42 12.44 7.85
N PRO A 127 49.47 13.38 7.98
CA PRO A 127 48.07 13.14 7.64
C PRO A 127 47.88 12.65 6.20
N LEU A 128 46.94 11.73 6.01
CA LEU A 128 46.56 11.20 4.70
C LEU A 128 45.42 12.03 4.09
N GLU A 129 45.69 12.66 2.95
CA GLU A 129 44.73 13.52 2.24
C GLU A 129 44.42 12.97 0.84
N ALA A 130 43.20 13.21 0.35
CA ALA A 130 42.81 12.84 -1.01
C ALA A 130 43.71 13.54 -2.05
N GLY A 131 44.11 12.80 -3.08
CA GLY A 131 45.05 13.26 -4.10
C GLY A 131 46.53 13.08 -3.75
N ARG A 132 46.86 12.75 -2.48
CA ARG A 132 48.25 12.51 -2.08
C ARG A 132 48.84 11.30 -2.81
N ALA A 133 50.07 11.46 -3.29
CA ALA A 133 50.81 10.41 -3.96
C ALA A 133 51.38 9.40 -2.95
N VAL A 134 51.30 8.12 -3.26
CA VAL A 134 51.82 6.99 -2.47
C VAL A 134 52.97 6.35 -3.24
N ARG A 135 54.09 6.15 -2.57
CA ARG A 135 55.35 5.64 -3.13
C ARG A 135 55.71 4.28 -2.55
N PRO A 136 56.54 3.48 -3.24
CA PRO A 136 57.10 2.27 -2.66
C PRO A 136 57.88 2.60 -1.37
N GLY A 137 57.63 1.84 -0.31
CA GLY A 137 58.15 2.06 1.05
C GLY A 137 57.18 2.78 1.99
N ASP A 138 56.12 3.40 1.48
CA ASP A 138 55.15 4.11 2.31
C ASP A 138 54.30 3.13 3.13
N THR A 139 54.06 3.49 4.40
CA THR A 139 53.14 2.78 5.31
C THR A 139 51.93 3.67 5.60
N ILE A 140 50.73 3.13 5.39
CA ILE A 140 49.45 3.76 5.68
C ILE A 140 48.85 3.11 6.93
N GLU A 141 48.49 3.94 7.91
CA GLU A 141 47.82 3.52 9.13
C GLU A 141 46.47 4.22 9.28
N THR A 142 45.43 3.47 9.67
CA THR A 142 44.08 3.99 9.95
C THR A 142 43.70 3.78 11.42
N GLY A 143 42.99 4.75 12.01
CA GLY A 143 42.45 4.66 13.38
C GLY A 143 41.22 3.74 13.50
N PRO A 144 40.69 3.53 14.72
CA PRO A 144 39.52 2.67 14.97
C PRO A 144 38.23 3.07 14.24
N GLY A 145 38.08 4.35 13.85
CA GLY A 145 37.00 4.85 13.00
C GLY A 145 37.45 5.28 11.59
N GLY A 146 38.75 5.12 11.28
CA GLY A 146 39.36 5.61 10.04
C GLY A 146 39.27 4.60 8.90
N ALA A 147 39.31 5.09 7.67
CA ALA A 147 39.47 4.25 6.48
C ALA A 147 40.24 5.03 5.41
N ALA A 148 40.87 4.33 4.49
CA ALA A 148 41.55 4.98 3.37
C ALA A 148 41.32 4.19 2.09
N THR A 149 41.28 4.87 0.95
CA THR A 149 41.32 4.20 -0.35
C THR A 149 42.49 4.71 -1.16
N ILE A 150 43.28 3.77 -1.68
CA ILE A 150 44.33 4.06 -2.66
C ILE A 150 44.03 3.37 -3.99
N GLN A 151 44.44 4.01 -5.08
CA GLN A 151 44.34 3.49 -6.44
C GLN A 151 45.72 3.54 -7.10
N TYR A 152 46.15 2.41 -7.67
CA TYR A 152 47.39 2.32 -8.42
C TYR A 152 47.34 3.20 -9.68
N LEU A 153 48.43 3.91 -9.97
CA LEU A 153 48.51 4.79 -11.13
C LEU A 153 48.62 3.97 -12.41
N GLY A 154 47.91 4.39 -13.45
CA GLY A 154 47.93 3.72 -14.76
C GLY A 154 47.04 2.47 -14.86
N GLU A 155 46.30 2.09 -13.81
CA GLU A 155 45.40 0.94 -13.83
C GLU A 155 44.18 1.08 -12.90
N THR A 156 43.29 0.08 -12.92
CA THR A 156 42.07 0.04 -12.09
C THR A 156 42.24 -0.67 -10.74
N THR A 157 43.46 -1.12 -10.40
CA THR A 157 43.73 -1.77 -9.10
C THR A 157 43.49 -0.81 -7.94
N ARG A 158 42.58 -1.16 -7.04
CA ARG A 158 42.12 -0.34 -5.91
C ARG A 158 42.19 -1.12 -4.61
N LEU A 159 42.74 -0.49 -3.57
CA LEU A 159 42.79 -1.03 -2.20
C LEU A 159 41.99 -0.14 -1.26
N GLU A 160 41.00 -0.72 -0.60
CA GLU A 160 40.26 -0.13 0.50
C GLU A 160 40.82 -0.65 1.83
N ILE A 161 41.39 0.25 2.60
CA ILE A 161 42.03 0.00 3.89
C ILE A 161 40.99 0.32 4.96
N GLY A 162 40.57 -0.71 5.70
CA GLY A 162 39.55 -0.60 6.74
C GLY A 162 40.06 0.05 8.04
N PRO A 163 39.26 0.06 9.11
CA PRO A 163 39.66 0.61 10.40
C PRO A 163 40.78 -0.17 11.09
N ALA A 164 41.53 0.51 11.96
CA ALA A 164 42.63 -0.06 12.76
C ALA A 164 43.63 -0.88 11.92
N THR A 165 43.92 -0.44 10.70
CA THR A 165 44.66 -1.21 9.69
C THR A 165 46.01 -0.58 9.40
N GLY A 166 47.06 -1.40 9.34
CA GLY A 166 48.42 -1.00 8.96
C GLY A 166 48.85 -1.72 7.68
N VAL A 167 49.12 -0.95 6.62
CA VAL A 167 49.46 -1.46 5.28
C VAL A 167 50.70 -0.75 4.74
N SER A 168 51.69 -1.49 4.25
CA SER A 168 52.84 -0.93 3.54
C SER A 168 52.92 -1.40 2.09
N LEU A 169 53.26 -0.50 1.18
CA LEU A 169 53.50 -0.80 -0.23
C LEU A 169 54.99 -1.05 -0.43
N GLN A 170 55.35 -2.20 -0.99
CA GLN A 170 56.73 -2.66 -1.16
C GLN A 170 57.04 -3.00 -2.62
N ASP A 171 56.41 -2.25 -3.54
CA ASP A 171 56.52 -2.51 -4.97
C ASP A 171 57.98 -2.40 -5.44
N ALA A 172 58.44 -3.41 -6.18
CA ALA A 172 59.80 -3.49 -6.67
C ALA A 172 59.83 -4.05 -8.09
N SER A 173 60.57 -3.39 -8.98
CA SER A 173 60.84 -3.84 -10.36
C SER A 173 59.58 -4.27 -11.14
N GLY A 174 58.47 -3.52 -10.99
CA GLY A 174 57.21 -3.76 -11.71
C GLY A 174 56.27 -4.80 -11.06
N ALA A 175 56.69 -5.51 -10.02
CA ALA A 175 55.83 -6.41 -9.25
C ALA A 175 55.19 -5.69 -8.07
N LYS A 176 53.86 -5.77 -7.96
CA LYS A 176 53.11 -5.17 -6.85
C LYS A 176 53.18 -6.02 -5.60
N ARG A 177 53.63 -5.45 -4.49
CA ARG A 177 53.75 -6.13 -3.19
C ARG A 177 53.14 -5.27 -2.11
N VAL A 178 52.13 -5.81 -1.43
CA VAL A 178 51.45 -5.12 -0.34
C VAL A 178 51.63 -5.95 0.91
N ARG A 179 52.07 -5.32 2.00
CA ARG A 179 52.15 -5.96 3.31
C ARG A 179 51.05 -5.43 4.20
N LEU A 180 50.25 -6.33 4.77
CA LEU A 180 49.19 -6.05 5.73
C LEU A 180 49.60 -6.63 7.08
N ASP A 181 49.91 -5.76 8.04
CA ASP A 181 50.40 -6.17 9.35
C ASP A 181 49.27 -6.47 10.35
N ARG A 182 48.18 -5.68 10.30
CA ARG A 182 46.98 -5.81 11.13
C ARG A 182 45.78 -5.17 10.44
N GLY A 183 44.56 -5.60 10.78
CA GLY A 183 43.32 -5.02 10.26
C GLY A 183 42.87 -5.66 8.94
N ARG A 184 42.20 -4.90 8.07
CA ARG A 184 41.56 -5.46 6.86
C ARG A 184 41.80 -4.61 5.62
N VAL A 185 42.07 -5.28 4.51
CA VAL A 185 42.12 -4.69 3.17
C VAL A 185 41.15 -5.40 2.24
N SER A 186 40.34 -4.63 1.52
CA SER A 186 39.57 -5.10 0.37
C SER A 186 40.29 -4.65 -0.90
N ALA A 187 40.53 -5.57 -1.83
CA ALA A 187 41.30 -5.31 -3.04
C ALA A 187 40.51 -5.74 -4.28
N ALA A 188 40.29 -4.79 -5.19
CA ALA A 188 39.89 -5.07 -6.56
C ALA A 188 41.14 -4.95 -7.43
N VAL A 189 41.73 -6.09 -7.82
CA VAL A 189 43.03 -6.15 -8.51
C VAL A 189 42.80 -6.29 -10.01
N ALA A 190 43.31 -5.34 -10.80
CA ALA A 190 43.32 -5.44 -12.26
C ALA A 190 44.18 -6.63 -12.71
N ARG A 191 44.01 -7.09 -13.95
CA ARG A 191 44.79 -8.21 -14.48
C ARG A 191 46.29 -7.88 -14.46
N GLN A 192 47.09 -8.70 -13.79
CA GLN A 192 48.53 -8.53 -13.65
C GLN A 192 49.29 -9.20 -14.82
N PRO A 193 50.45 -8.67 -15.23
CA PRO A 193 51.28 -9.27 -16.27
C PRO A 193 51.70 -10.71 -15.94
N ALA A 194 51.88 -11.54 -16.96
CA ALA A 194 52.36 -12.90 -16.78
C ALA A 194 53.74 -12.92 -16.10
N GLY A 195 53.90 -13.74 -15.06
CA GLY A 195 55.13 -13.81 -14.26
C GLY A 195 55.29 -12.75 -13.17
N LEU A 196 54.39 -11.76 -13.09
CA LEU A 196 54.42 -10.67 -12.10
C LEU A 196 53.09 -10.55 -11.32
N PRO A 197 52.66 -11.59 -10.57
CA PRO A 197 51.44 -11.50 -9.77
C PRO A 197 51.55 -10.42 -8.69
N MET A 198 50.42 -9.81 -8.34
CA MET A 198 50.35 -8.97 -7.15
C MET A 198 50.37 -9.87 -5.92
N ARG A 199 51.23 -9.57 -4.95
CA ARG A 199 51.36 -10.37 -3.72
C ARG A 199 50.93 -9.57 -2.50
N PHE A 200 50.06 -10.15 -1.69
CA PHE A 200 49.75 -9.65 -0.35
C PHE A 200 50.48 -10.49 0.69
N ARG A 201 51.31 -9.87 1.52
CA ARG A 201 52.02 -10.53 2.61
C ARG A 201 51.42 -10.12 3.94
N THR A 202 51.18 -11.09 4.80
CA THR A 202 50.69 -10.92 6.17
C THR A 202 51.64 -11.64 7.13
N PRO A 203 51.52 -11.48 8.46
CA PRO A 203 52.32 -12.23 9.42
C PRO A 203 52.17 -13.76 9.28
N HIS A 204 51.02 -14.25 8.79
CA HIS A 204 50.70 -15.68 8.76
C HIS A 204 50.68 -16.31 7.36
N ALA A 205 50.53 -15.50 6.31
CA ALA A 205 50.35 -16.00 4.95
C ALA A 205 50.82 -15.03 3.86
N GLU A 206 51.05 -15.57 2.67
CA GLU A 206 51.22 -14.83 1.42
C GLU A 206 50.12 -15.22 0.42
N ALA A 207 49.46 -14.23 -0.17
CA ALA A 207 48.41 -14.42 -1.17
C ALA A 207 48.87 -13.91 -2.55
N GLU A 208 48.88 -14.77 -3.56
CA GLU A 208 49.23 -14.44 -4.95
C GLU A 208 47.96 -14.18 -5.77
N VAL A 209 47.89 -13.00 -6.40
CA VAL A 209 46.70 -12.49 -7.09
C VAL A 209 47.04 -12.08 -8.53
N LEU A 210 46.33 -12.66 -9.50
CA LEU A 210 46.51 -12.38 -10.93
C LEU A 210 45.49 -11.37 -11.50
N GLY A 211 44.35 -11.15 -10.83
CA GLY A 211 43.30 -10.22 -11.27
C GLY A 211 41.94 -10.68 -10.76
N THR A 212 41.50 -10.15 -9.60
CA THR A 212 40.45 -10.76 -8.76
C THR A 212 39.97 -9.73 -7.72
N SER A 213 38.74 -9.88 -7.22
CA SER A 213 38.24 -9.15 -6.05
C SER A 213 38.36 -10.02 -4.80
N LEU A 214 39.05 -9.53 -3.78
CA LEU A 214 39.30 -10.26 -2.55
C LEU A 214 39.29 -9.36 -1.30
N ARG A 215 39.15 -9.99 -0.13
CA ARG A 215 39.26 -9.35 1.18
C ARG A 215 40.24 -10.14 2.04
N LEU A 216 41.23 -9.45 2.59
CA LEU A 216 42.25 -9.98 3.49
C LEU A 216 42.09 -9.33 4.86
N ALA A 217 42.02 -10.13 5.91
CA ALA A 217 41.98 -9.66 7.29
C ALA A 217 43.05 -10.37 8.14
N VAL A 218 43.75 -9.58 8.96
CA VAL A 218 44.71 -10.07 9.95
C VAL A 218 44.20 -9.69 11.34
N ALA A 219 43.76 -10.70 12.09
CA ALA A 219 43.26 -10.55 13.46
C ALA A 219 43.43 -11.86 14.23
N GLY A 220 43.58 -11.78 15.55
CA GLY A 220 43.58 -12.96 16.44
C GLY A 220 44.66 -14.00 16.13
N GLY A 221 45.81 -13.59 15.56
CA GLY A 221 46.91 -14.51 15.20
C GLY A 221 46.67 -15.33 13.92
N ALA A 222 45.73 -14.91 13.06
CA ALA A 222 45.40 -15.57 11.82
C ALA A 222 45.23 -14.57 10.65
N THR A 223 45.46 -15.07 9.43
CA THR A 223 45.10 -14.38 8.19
C THR A 223 43.89 -15.06 7.56
N ARG A 224 42.81 -14.31 7.36
CA ARG A 224 41.62 -14.79 6.65
C ARG A 224 41.54 -14.15 5.26
N LEU A 225 41.46 -14.98 4.23
CA LEU A 225 41.26 -14.60 2.84
C LEU A 225 39.84 -14.96 2.41
N GLU A 226 39.12 -14.00 1.86
CA GLU A 226 37.83 -14.19 1.19
C GLU A 226 37.97 -13.75 -0.27
N VAL A 227 37.47 -14.54 -1.22
CA VAL A 227 37.56 -14.24 -2.65
C VAL A 227 36.15 -14.05 -3.19
N ASP A 228 35.81 -12.81 -3.56
CA ASP A 228 34.49 -12.46 -4.07
C ASP A 228 34.30 -12.98 -5.51
N ALA A 229 35.30 -12.74 -6.37
CA ALA A 229 35.29 -13.20 -7.77
C ALA A 229 36.72 -13.36 -8.31
N GLY A 230 37.04 -14.55 -8.83
CA GLY A 230 38.35 -14.91 -9.37
C GLY A 230 39.00 -16.08 -8.62
N ARG A 231 40.34 -16.14 -8.57
CA ARG A 231 41.09 -17.18 -7.86
C ARG A 231 42.36 -16.59 -7.25
N VAL A 232 42.61 -16.91 -5.98
CA VAL A 232 43.80 -16.47 -5.23
C VAL A 232 44.50 -17.69 -4.65
N ARG A 233 45.82 -17.76 -4.79
CA ARG A 233 46.63 -18.80 -4.15
C ARG A 233 47.12 -18.29 -2.80
N LEU A 234 46.73 -18.95 -1.71
CA LEU A 234 47.13 -18.63 -0.35
C LEU A 234 48.18 -19.63 0.13
N ALA A 235 49.34 -19.13 0.55
CA ALA A 235 50.43 -19.92 1.14
C ALA A 235 50.62 -19.53 2.60
N ARG A 236 50.52 -20.50 3.53
CA ARG A 236 50.78 -20.28 4.95
C ARG A 236 52.28 -20.23 5.21
N LEU A 237 52.75 -19.22 5.94
CA LEU A 237 54.20 -18.98 6.14
C LEU A 237 54.83 -19.93 7.17
N SER A 238 54.06 -20.50 8.11
CA SER A 238 54.61 -21.34 9.19
C SER A 238 55.14 -22.69 8.70
N ASP A 239 54.60 -23.24 7.61
CA ASP A 239 54.92 -24.57 7.08
C ASP A 239 54.95 -24.66 5.55
N GLY A 240 54.66 -23.55 4.86
CA GLY A 240 54.65 -23.49 3.39
C GLY A 240 53.43 -24.13 2.73
N ALA A 241 52.43 -24.60 3.49
CA ALA A 241 51.21 -25.21 2.93
C ALA A 241 50.46 -24.22 2.02
N ARG A 242 49.86 -24.72 0.93
CA ARG A 242 49.21 -23.88 -0.10
C ARG A 242 47.80 -24.35 -0.42
N VAL A 243 46.92 -23.39 -0.71
CA VAL A 243 45.55 -23.66 -1.16
C VAL A 243 45.09 -22.62 -2.18
N ASP A 244 44.32 -23.04 -3.18
CA ASP A 244 43.68 -22.14 -4.15
C ASP A 244 42.25 -21.83 -3.69
N VAL A 245 41.94 -20.55 -3.48
CA VAL A 245 40.63 -20.05 -3.05
C VAL A 245 39.94 -19.41 -4.25
N ALA A 246 38.80 -19.97 -4.69
CA ALA A 246 38.02 -19.45 -5.81
C ALA A 246 36.90 -18.48 -5.35
N GLY A 247 36.26 -17.79 -6.29
CA GLY A 247 35.12 -16.90 -6.04
C GLY A 247 34.02 -17.57 -5.22
N GLY A 248 33.52 -16.86 -4.20
CA GLY A 248 32.53 -17.36 -3.24
C GLY A 248 33.12 -18.24 -2.13
N GLN A 249 34.45 -18.35 -2.02
CA GLN A 249 35.13 -19.17 -1.03
C GLN A 249 36.04 -18.35 -0.10
N CYS A 250 36.38 -18.94 1.04
CA CYS A 250 37.35 -18.37 1.99
C CYS A 250 38.32 -19.45 2.50
N ALA A 251 39.48 -19.00 3.00
CA ALA A 251 40.46 -19.84 3.70
C ALA A 251 41.11 -19.06 4.84
N VAL A 252 41.53 -19.78 5.89
CA VAL A 252 42.20 -19.19 7.07
C VAL A 252 43.58 -19.82 7.22
N ALA A 253 44.60 -18.97 7.33
CA ALA A 253 45.98 -19.37 7.59
C ALA A 253 46.39 -18.90 8.99
N ALA A 254 46.59 -19.87 9.89
CA ALA A 254 47.08 -19.67 11.26
C ALA A 254 48.05 -20.81 11.62
N PRO A 255 49.04 -20.60 12.51
CA PRO A 255 49.93 -21.67 12.97
C PRO A 255 49.13 -22.84 13.57
N GLY A 256 49.42 -24.09 13.17
CA GLY A 256 48.76 -25.30 13.68
C GLY A 256 47.33 -25.57 13.19
N ALA A 257 46.67 -24.61 12.52
CA ALA A 257 45.33 -24.82 11.94
C ALA A 257 45.38 -25.56 10.59
N ALA A 258 44.32 -26.29 10.23
CA ALA A 258 44.20 -26.88 8.89
C ALA A 258 43.98 -25.78 7.84
N LEU A 259 44.85 -25.72 6.82
CA LEU A 259 44.69 -24.80 5.70
C LEU A 259 43.73 -25.40 4.66
N ALA A 260 42.44 -25.14 4.83
CA ALA A 260 41.39 -25.65 3.96
C ALA A 260 40.50 -24.53 3.40
N VAL A 261 39.90 -24.78 2.23
CA VAL A 261 38.89 -23.90 1.64
C VAL A 261 37.52 -24.22 2.22
N SER A 262 36.69 -23.20 2.43
CA SER A 262 35.28 -23.36 2.79
C SER A 262 34.42 -22.36 2.01
N PRO A 263 33.14 -22.67 1.72
CA PRO A 263 32.20 -21.69 1.18
C PRO A 263 32.14 -20.46 2.09
N MET A 264 32.07 -19.26 1.51
CA MET A 264 31.73 -18.07 2.29
C MET A 264 30.32 -18.28 2.85
N ALA A 265 30.17 -18.29 4.18
CA ALA A 265 28.85 -18.24 4.79
C ALA A 265 28.09 -17.05 4.19
N ALA A 266 26.81 -17.25 3.84
CA ALA A 266 25.93 -16.15 3.45
C ALA A 266 26.13 -15.04 4.48
N ALA A 267 26.54 -13.86 4.02
CA ALA A 267 26.87 -12.77 4.93
C ALA A 267 25.72 -12.62 5.93
N PRO A 268 25.97 -12.55 7.24
CA PRO A 268 24.92 -12.11 8.15
C PRO A 268 24.40 -10.80 7.58
N THR A 269 23.09 -10.74 7.36
CA THR A 269 22.37 -9.55 6.94
C THR A 269 22.99 -8.37 7.69
N PRO A 270 23.46 -7.30 7.01
CA PRO A 270 24.00 -6.16 7.73
C PRO A 270 22.99 -5.79 8.80
N ALA A 271 23.46 -5.63 10.04
CA ALA A 271 22.61 -5.24 11.15
C ALA A 271 21.72 -4.10 10.66
N ALA A 272 20.40 -4.32 10.77
CA ALA A 272 19.40 -3.38 10.27
C ALA A 272 19.81 -1.97 10.73
N PRO A 273 19.75 -0.94 9.85
CA PRO A 273 19.93 0.43 10.31
C PRO A 273 18.98 0.65 11.49
N THR A 274 19.52 1.15 12.62
CA THR A 274 18.76 1.39 13.85
C THR A 274 17.42 2.04 13.51
N ARG A 275 16.34 1.36 13.89
CA ARG A 275 14.97 1.60 13.42
C ARG A 275 14.52 3.03 13.74
N GLY A 276 13.88 3.69 12.78
CA GLY A 276 13.19 4.97 12.99
C GLY A 276 11.82 4.80 13.65
N VAL A 277 11.75 4.08 14.77
CA VAL A 277 10.49 3.92 15.52
C VAL A 277 10.25 5.18 16.35
N VAL A 278 9.03 5.73 16.25
CA VAL A 278 8.58 6.87 17.05
C VAL A 278 8.73 6.56 18.53
N ARG A 279 9.30 7.49 19.30
CA ARG A 279 9.59 7.25 20.72
C ARG A 279 8.39 7.59 21.60
N ILE A 280 7.58 6.58 21.90
CA ILE A 280 6.49 6.67 22.88
C ILE A 280 6.97 6.19 24.27
N THR A 281 6.92 7.07 25.25
CA THR A 281 7.22 6.83 26.67
C THR A 281 6.12 7.45 27.54
N ALA A 282 6.13 7.20 28.84
CA ALA A 282 5.20 7.86 29.76
C ALA A 282 5.34 9.40 29.78
N ALA A 283 6.53 9.92 29.44
CA ALA A 283 6.77 11.36 29.32
C ALA A 283 6.16 11.93 28.03
N THR A 284 6.14 11.16 26.94
CA THR A 284 5.70 11.63 25.61
C THR A 284 4.27 11.25 25.25
N ARG A 285 3.64 10.34 26.00
CA ARG A 285 2.21 10.04 25.95
C ARG A 285 1.66 9.77 27.35
N ASN A 286 0.73 10.62 27.80
CA ASN A 286 -0.01 10.45 29.04
C ASN A 286 -1.37 11.17 28.98
N ASN A 287 -2.28 10.74 29.85
CA ASN A 287 -3.55 11.42 30.08
C ASN A 287 -3.96 11.22 31.54
N THR A 288 -3.67 12.21 32.38
CA THR A 288 -3.85 12.13 33.83
C THR A 288 -4.80 13.20 34.34
N ARG A 289 -5.42 12.95 35.50
CA ARG A 289 -6.17 13.98 36.21
C ARG A 289 -5.18 14.98 36.80
N SER A 290 -5.41 16.27 36.56
CA SER A 290 -4.62 17.33 37.18
C SER A 290 -5.00 17.49 38.66
N PRO A 291 -4.06 17.81 39.56
CA PRO A 291 -4.37 18.13 40.95
C PRO A 291 -5.24 19.38 41.10
N VAL A 292 -5.29 20.23 40.07
CA VAL A 292 -6.09 21.46 40.04
C VAL A 292 -7.20 21.33 38.99
N THR A 293 -8.37 21.88 39.30
CA THR A 293 -9.43 22.10 38.33
C THR A 293 -9.62 23.60 38.17
N ILE A 294 -9.43 24.10 36.95
CA ILE A 294 -9.57 25.52 36.61
C ILE A 294 -10.95 25.79 36.02
N ARG A 295 -11.56 26.91 36.41
CA ARG A 295 -12.84 27.36 35.86
C ARG A 295 -12.59 28.33 34.72
N LEU A 296 -13.16 28.04 33.55
CA LEU A 296 -12.92 28.77 32.31
C LEU A 296 -14.08 29.73 31.98
N ALA A 297 -15.32 29.32 32.27
CA ALA A 297 -16.50 30.15 32.11
C ALA A 297 -17.57 29.80 33.16
N ASP A 298 -18.42 30.78 33.46
CA ASP A 298 -19.60 30.59 34.30
C ASP A 298 -20.71 31.58 33.91
N GLY A 299 -21.95 31.10 33.85
CA GLY A 299 -23.13 31.95 33.65
C GLY A 299 -23.03 32.86 32.41
N GLY A 300 -22.51 32.35 31.29
CA GLY A 300 -22.34 33.11 30.06
C GLY A 300 -21.17 34.12 30.07
N LYS A 301 -20.30 34.08 31.08
CA LYS A 301 -19.09 34.91 31.16
C LYS A 301 -17.82 34.07 31.10
N ALA A 302 -16.90 34.44 30.22
CA ALA A 302 -15.56 33.86 30.18
C ALA A 302 -14.76 34.41 31.37
N LEU A 303 -14.20 33.52 32.18
CA LEU A 303 -13.39 33.89 33.35
C LEU A 303 -11.92 34.08 32.98
N LEU A 304 -11.49 33.47 31.87
CA LEU A 304 -10.12 33.53 31.38
C LEU A 304 -10.11 33.90 29.87
N PRO A 305 -9.26 34.86 29.45
CA PRO A 305 -9.03 35.12 28.04
C PRO A 305 -8.19 34.00 27.40
N ILE A 306 -8.21 33.91 26.07
CA ILE A 306 -7.23 33.12 25.31
C ILE A 306 -6.01 34.01 25.07
N ILE A 307 -4.83 33.53 25.49
CA ILE A 307 -3.56 34.25 25.37
C ILE A 307 -2.69 33.59 24.32
N ILE A 308 -2.27 34.37 23.31
CA ILE A 308 -1.29 33.96 22.31
C ILE A 308 -0.06 34.87 22.36
N SER A 309 1.06 34.42 21.80
CA SER A 309 2.26 35.25 21.71
C SER A 309 2.04 36.44 20.76
N ALA A 310 2.68 37.57 21.04
CA ALA A 310 2.75 38.67 20.07
C ALA A 310 3.40 38.22 18.75
N LYS A 311 4.28 37.21 18.80
CA LYS A 311 4.97 36.59 17.66
C LYS A 311 4.22 35.40 17.04
N ALA A 312 3.00 35.12 17.49
CA ALA A 312 2.19 34.02 16.98
C ALA A 312 2.04 34.10 15.46
N SER A 313 2.24 32.95 14.81
CA SER A 313 2.01 32.78 13.38
C SER A 313 0.54 32.95 13.02
N ASP A 314 0.26 33.15 11.74
CA ASP A 314 -1.13 33.21 11.23
C ASP A 314 -1.89 31.90 11.49
N ALA A 315 -1.17 30.76 11.48
CA ALA A 315 -1.75 29.46 11.80
C ALA A 315 -2.21 29.41 13.27
N VAL A 316 -1.36 29.83 14.22
CA VAL A 316 -1.73 29.87 15.66
C VAL A 316 -2.87 30.87 15.91
N ARG A 317 -2.87 32.02 15.24
CA ARG A 317 -3.97 33.01 15.32
C ARG A 317 -5.29 32.43 14.82
N ALA A 318 -5.27 31.71 13.70
CA ALA A 318 -6.46 31.05 13.16
C ALA A 318 -7.00 29.97 14.11
N VAL A 319 -6.12 29.17 14.72
CA VAL A 319 -6.51 28.19 15.75
C VAL A 319 -7.11 28.89 16.97
N ALA A 320 -6.50 29.97 17.47
CA ALA A 320 -7.02 30.72 18.62
C ALA A 320 -8.42 31.28 18.36
N ALA A 321 -8.68 31.79 17.14
CA ALA A 321 -10.00 32.26 16.74
C ALA A 321 -11.03 31.12 16.66
N ASP A 322 -10.67 29.97 16.09
CA ASP A 322 -11.56 28.79 16.02
C ASP A 322 -11.88 28.27 17.43
N VAL A 323 -10.88 28.20 18.33
CA VAL A 323 -11.08 27.82 19.74
C VAL A 323 -11.99 28.82 20.46
N ALA A 324 -11.81 30.12 20.25
CA ALA A 324 -12.67 31.14 20.85
C ALA A 324 -14.14 30.98 20.42
N ASP A 325 -14.38 30.77 19.12
CA ASP A 325 -15.72 30.50 18.58
C ASP A 325 -16.34 29.24 19.20
N ILE A 326 -15.59 28.13 19.18
CA ILE A 326 -16.08 26.85 19.69
C ILE A 326 -16.37 26.93 21.19
N LEU A 327 -15.49 27.54 21.99
CA LEU A 327 -15.73 27.73 23.43
C LEU A 327 -16.94 28.63 23.70
N ALA A 328 -17.15 29.67 22.88
CA ALA A 328 -18.34 30.50 22.99
C ALA A 328 -19.62 29.73 22.68
N ARG A 329 -19.60 28.85 21.67
CA ARG A 329 -20.74 27.98 21.33
C ARG A 329 -20.98 26.88 22.37
N ILE A 330 -19.93 26.41 23.05
CA ILE A 330 -20.03 25.43 24.14
C ILE A 330 -20.61 26.07 25.41
N SER A 331 -20.13 27.25 25.79
CA SER A 331 -20.41 27.85 27.11
C SER A 331 -21.45 28.97 27.11
N GLY A 332 -21.77 29.52 25.94
CA GLY A 332 -22.55 30.76 25.80
C GLY A 332 -21.76 32.03 26.12
N ALA A 333 -20.45 31.94 26.37
CA ALA A 333 -19.61 33.07 26.80
C ALA A 333 -18.58 33.48 25.74
N PRO A 334 -18.43 34.78 25.39
CA PRO A 334 -17.39 35.20 24.45
C PRO A 334 -15.99 35.13 25.08
N PHE A 335 -15.06 34.43 24.44
CA PHE A 335 -13.67 34.34 24.86
C PHE A 335 -12.79 35.33 24.07
N PRO A 336 -12.30 36.42 24.68
CA PRO A 336 -11.43 37.34 23.98
C PRO A 336 -10.05 36.71 23.75
N VAL A 337 -9.53 36.83 22.52
CA VAL A 337 -8.14 36.48 22.18
C VAL A 337 -7.27 37.72 22.39
N ARG A 338 -6.20 37.58 23.18
CA ARG A 338 -5.25 38.66 23.51
C ARG A 338 -3.81 38.19 23.32
N THR A 339 -2.91 39.15 23.12
CA THR A 339 -1.47 38.88 23.18
C THR A 339 -0.97 39.02 24.61
N GLY A 340 -0.05 38.14 25.03
CA GLY A 340 0.52 38.18 26.39
C GLY A 340 1.71 37.23 26.55
N ASP A 341 2.28 37.20 27.75
CA ASP A 341 3.44 36.37 28.13
C ASP A 341 3.03 34.97 28.64
N GLY A 342 1.73 34.72 28.81
CA GLY A 342 1.19 33.45 29.30
C GLY A 342 1.27 33.27 30.82
N ALA A 343 1.38 34.36 31.59
CA ALA A 343 1.33 34.32 33.05
C ALA A 343 -0.05 33.90 33.60
N ASP A 344 -1.14 34.20 32.87
CA ASP A 344 -2.50 33.77 33.17
C ASP A 344 -3.31 33.42 31.89
N GLY A 345 -4.53 32.91 32.06
CA GLY A 345 -5.46 32.67 30.96
C GLY A 345 -5.35 31.28 30.30
N ILE A 346 -6.01 31.12 29.16
CA ILE A 346 -5.88 29.93 28.29
C ILE A 346 -4.74 30.20 27.31
N VAL A 347 -3.54 29.77 27.64
CA VAL A 347 -2.31 30.03 26.88
C VAL A 347 -2.21 29.06 25.72
N LEU A 348 -2.18 29.56 24.48
CA LEU A 348 -2.09 28.76 23.26
C LEU A 348 -0.88 29.20 22.43
N GLY A 349 0.02 28.26 22.14
CA GLY A 349 1.18 28.53 21.30
C GLY A 349 2.23 27.42 21.36
N THR A 350 3.45 27.75 20.99
CA THR A 350 4.57 26.80 20.94
C THR A 350 5.47 26.88 22.17
N LEU A 351 6.28 25.85 22.41
CA LEU A 351 7.30 25.84 23.45
C LEU A 351 8.34 26.97 23.28
N ALA A 352 8.61 27.39 22.04
CA ALA A 352 9.51 28.52 21.77
C ALA A 352 8.89 29.88 22.16
N GLU A 353 7.57 30.00 22.09
CA GLU A 353 6.84 31.21 22.45
C GLU A 353 6.56 31.30 23.95
N PHE A 354 6.28 30.15 24.58
CA PHE A 354 6.01 30.02 26.01
C PHE A 354 6.92 28.93 26.62
N PRO A 355 8.18 29.26 26.95
CA PRO A 355 9.14 28.28 27.43
C PRO A 355 8.73 27.61 28.75
N ASP A 356 8.86 26.29 28.80
CA ASP A 356 8.70 25.47 30.00
C ASP A 356 9.71 24.31 29.98
N ALA A 357 10.68 24.36 30.89
CA ALA A 357 11.72 23.32 30.99
C ALA A 357 11.13 21.93 31.29
N GLY A 358 9.99 21.85 31.99
CA GLY A 358 9.30 20.59 32.29
C GLY A 358 8.64 19.94 31.08
N LEU A 359 8.53 20.66 29.95
CA LEU A 359 7.95 20.14 28.70
C LEU A 359 9.01 19.81 27.64
N ALA A 360 10.29 20.12 27.88
CA ALA A 360 11.35 19.99 26.87
C ALA A 360 11.50 18.56 26.35
N GLU A 361 11.46 17.55 27.23
CA GLU A 361 11.52 16.13 26.83
C GLU A 361 10.25 15.71 26.09
N ALA A 362 9.09 16.01 26.67
CA ALA A 362 7.77 15.68 26.14
C ALA A 362 7.54 16.22 24.72
N LEU A 363 8.12 17.38 24.39
CA LEU A 363 7.94 18.09 23.13
C LEU A 363 9.19 18.07 22.23
N ALA A 364 10.20 17.26 22.57
CA ALA A 364 11.42 17.16 21.78
C ALA A 364 11.15 16.67 20.35
N ILE A 365 11.74 17.35 19.36
CA ILE A 365 11.77 16.92 17.96
C ILE A 365 13.02 16.06 17.74
N ILE A 366 12.83 14.82 17.29
CA ILE A 366 13.86 13.79 17.13
C ILE A 366 13.96 13.41 15.65
N ASP A 367 15.19 13.23 15.16
CA ASP A 367 15.47 12.78 13.79
C ASP A 367 14.70 13.58 12.70
N THR A 368 14.61 14.91 12.87
CA THR A 368 13.94 15.89 11.99
C THR A 368 12.42 15.93 12.09
N PHE A 369 11.73 14.80 12.24
CA PHE A 369 10.27 14.72 12.09
C PHE A 369 9.50 14.21 13.32
N ASP A 370 10.00 13.22 14.07
CA ASP A 370 9.33 12.72 15.27
C ASP A 370 9.21 13.87 16.28
N GLY A 371 8.01 14.13 16.79
CA GLY A 371 7.76 15.17 17.77
C GLY A 371 7.38 16.54 17.18
N ARG A 372 7.40 16.74 15.86
CA ARG A 372 6.87 17.98 15.24
C ARG A 372 5.42 18.25 15.61
N GLU A 373 4.65 17.18 15.77
CA GLU A 373 3.23 17.21 16.15
C GLU A 373 3.00 17.02 17.66
N ALA A 374 4.06 16.90 18.46
CA ALA A 374 3.93 16.69 19.90
C ALA A 374 3.29 17.90 20.59
N PHE A 375 2.47 17.62 21.60
CA PHE A 375 1.80 18.65 22.38
C PHE A 375 1.65 18.29 23.86
N ALA A 376 1.40 19.31 24.67
CA ALA A 376 1.12 19.19 26.09
C ALA A 376 -0.01 20.14 26.51
N ILE A 377 -0.88 19.64 27.38
CA ILE A 377 -1.91 20.38 28.09
C ILE A 377 -1.54 20.36 29.58
N ARG A 378 -1.44 21.53 30.22
CA ARG A 378 -1.14 21.66 31.65
C ARG A 378 -2.12 22.59 32.34
N THR A 379 -2.68 22.14 33.44
CA THR A 379 -3.66 22.90 34.23
C THR A 379 -3.01 23.41 35.52
N ASP A 380 -3.03 24.73 35.69
CA ASP A 380 -2.58 25.42 36.90
C ASP A 380 -3.75 26.20 37.52
N ALA A 381 -3.58 26.79 38.71
CA ALA A 381 -4.66 27.57 39.35
C ALA A 381 -5.07 28.85 38.60
N ARG A 382 -4.16 29.41 37.78
CA ARG A 382 -4.35 30.69 37.07
C ARG A 382 -4.35 30.58 35.55
N ARG A 383 -3.94 29.42 35.01
CA ARG A 383 -3.78 29.23 33.56
C ARG A 383 -4.01 27.79 33.12
N LEU A 384 -4.52 27.66 31.90
CA LEU A 384 -4.56 26.43 31.14
C LEU A 384 -3.61 26.57 29.96
N ARG A 385 -2.57 25.75 29.90
CA ARG A 385 -1.53 25.83 28.87
C ARG A 385 -1.77 24.77 27.81
N LEU A 386 -1.88 25.19 26.55
CA LEU A 386 -2.06 24.39 25.34
C LEU A 386 -0.82 24.59 24.45
N ILE A 387 0.23 23.81 24.71
CA ILE A 387 1.58 24.05 24.19
C ILE A 387 1.99 22.96 23.20
N GLY A 388 2.41 23.37 22.00
CA GLY A 388 2.98 22.48 20.99
C GLY A 388 4.50 22.58 20.85
N ALA A 389 5.12 21.53 20.30
CA ALA A 389 6.50 21.62 19.79
C ALA A 389 6.60 22.57 18.58
N THR A 390 5.55 22.62 17.77
CA THR A 390 5.37 23.50 16.61
C THR A 390 3.93 24.02 16.56
N ASP A 391 3.59 24.86 15.58
CA ASP A 391 2.22 25.31 15.31
C ASP A 391 1.24 24.13 15.14
N LEU A 392 1.69 23.02 14.53
CA LEU A 392 0.87 21.78 14.42
C LEU A 392 0.60 21.18 15.80
N GLY A 393 1.61 21.09 16.65
CA GLY A 393 1.43 20.64 18.04
C GLY A 393 0.49 21.56 18.83
N ALA A 394 0.57 22.88 18.63
CA ALA A 394 -0.28 23.84 19.33
C ALA A 394 -1.75 23.69 18.89
N SER A 395 -1.98 23.51 17.58
CA SER A 395 -3.27 23.13 17.01
C SER A 395 -3.78 21.82 17.65
N HIS A 396 -2.96 20.80 17.75
CA HIS A 396 -3.35 19.51 18.33
C HIS A 396 -3.70 19.62 19.82
N ALA A 397 -2.97 20.42 20.61
CA ALA A 397 -3.31 20.73 22.00
C ALA A 397 -4.71 21.35 22.12
N ALA A 398 -5.00 22.34 21.28
CA ALA A 398 -6.29 23.02 21.25
C ALA A 398 -7.45 22.06 20.95
N TYR A 399 -7.34 21.27 19.87
CA TYR A 399 -8.43 20.35 19.51
C TYR A 399 -8.52 19.14 20.44
N ARG A 400 -7.42 18.70 21.07
CA ARG A 400 -7.48 17.71 22.15
C ARG A 400 -8.20 18.26 23.37
N PHE A 401 -7.93 19.50 23.76
CA PHE A 401 -8.64 20.16 24.85
C PHE A 401 -10.15 20.23 24.58
N LEU A 402 -10.55 20.67 23.38
CA LEU A 402 -11.97 20.72 22.99
C LEU A 402 -12.62 19.33 22.96
N GLU A 403 -11.89 18.31 22.49
CA GLU A 403 -12.34 16.92 22.52
C GLU A 403 -12.60 16.43 23.96
N GLU A 404 -11.73 16.77 24.91
CA GLU A 404 -11.88 16.41 26.33
C GLU A 404 -13.07 17.13 27.00
N LEU A 405 -13.47 18.30 26.49
CA LEU A 405 -14.73 18.95 26.89
C LEU A 405 -15.97 18.23 26.33
N GLY A 406 -15.80 17.37 25.33
CA GLY A 406 -16.86 16.58 24.71
C GLY A 406 -17.19 16.98 23.27
N ALA A 407 -16.43 17.88 22.65
CA ALA A 407 -16.62 18.23 21.23
C ALA A 407 -16.20 17.09 20.30
N ARG A 408 -16.91 16.90 19.19
CA ARG A 408 -16.59 15.91 18.14
C ARG A 408 -16.82 16.49 16.75
N TRP A 409 -15.96 16.10 15.82
CA TRP A 409 -16.11 16.35 14.39
C TRP A 409 -16.12 15.02 13.67
N LEU A 410 -17.31 14.43 13.58
CA LEU A 410 -17.44 13.04 13.17
C LEU A 410 -17.25 12.94 11.65
N PHE A 411 -18.05 13.67 10.87
CA PHE A 411 -17.91 13.82 9.41
C PHE A 411 -17.59 15.30 9.07
N PRO A 412 -17.19 15.61 7.83
CA PRO A 412 -16.84 16.98 7.43
C PRO A 412 -18.02 17.95 7.39
N ALA A 413 -19.22 17.46 7.07
CA ALA A 413 -20.42 18.29 7.03
C ALA A 413 -20.75 18.87 8.41
N LYS A 414 -21.24 20.12 8.44
CA LYS A 414 -21.46 20.91 9.67
C LYS A 414 -22.41 20.22 10.67
N GLU A 415 -23.41 19.49 10.19
CA GLU A 415 -24.37 18.74 11.00
C GLU A 415 -23.69 17.67 11.86
N TRP A 416 -22.49 17.23 11.46
CA TRP A 416 -21.69 16.23 12.16
C TRP A 416 -20.65 16.82 13.11
N GLU A 417 -20.69 18.14 13.32
CA GLU A 417 -20.05 18.79 14.46
C GLU A 417 -20.96 18.70 15.69
N VAL A 418 -20.50 17.99 16.71
CA VAL A 418 -21.22 17.81 17.97
C VAL A 418 -20.50 18.62 19.04
N LEU A 419 -21.14 19.68 19.53
CA LEU A 419 -20.64 20.49 20.64
C LEU A 419 -21.51 20.30 21.89
N PRO A 420 -20.91 20.07 23.06
CA PRO A 420 -21.65 20.04 24.32
C PRO A 420 -22.13 21.45 24.70
N ARG A 421 -23.16 21.54 25.56
CA ARG A 421 -23.59 22.80 26.19
C ARG A 421 -23.23 22.79 27.67
N LEU A 422 -22.30 23.65 28.08
CA LEU A 422 -21.71 23.68 29.41
C LEU A 422 -21.74 25.11 29.99
N ALA A 423 -22.79 25.46 30.75
CA ALA A 423 -22.94 26.79 31.33
C ALA A 423 -21.85 27.13 32.36
N ALA A 424 -21.36 26.12 33.09
CA ALA A 424 -20.20 26.21 33.96
C ALA A 424 -19.09 25.33 33.36
N LEU A 425 -18.10 25.97 32.73
CA LEU A 425 -17.01 25.30 32.04
C LEU A 425 -15.80 25.19 32.96
N SER A 426 -15.37 23.97 33.26
CA SER A 426 -14.16 23.70 34.04
C SER A 426 -13.30 22.62 33.38
N PHE A 427 -12.00 22.63 33.64
CA PHE A 427 -11.04 21.66 33.10
C PHE A 427 -10.01 21.26 34.16
N GLY A 428 -9.57 20.01 34.15
CA GLY A 428 -8.70 19.47 35.21
C GLY A 428 -7.92 18.24 34.79
N ARG A 429 -7.34 18.26 33.58
CA ARG A 429 -6.50 17.18 33.05
C ARG A 429 -5.14 17.70 32.64
N ASP A 430 -4.12 16.84 32.78
CA ASP A 430 -2.79 17.05 32.23
C ASP A 430 -2.51 15.95 31.20
N ILE A 431 -2.22 16.37 29.97
CA ILE A 431 -2.14 15.50 28.80
C ILE A 431 -0.85 15.80 28.05
N THR A 432 -0.14 14.78 27.61
CA THR A 432 0.93 14.91 26.62
C THR A 432 0.73 13.84 25.59
N ASP A 433 0.92 14.15 24.32
CA ASP A 433 0.76 13.15 23.27
C ASP A 433 1.53 13.52 22.01
N ARG A 434 1.76 12.51 21.17
CA ARG A 434 2.35 12.60 19.83
C ARG A 434 1.87 11.43 18.97
N PRO A 435 1.84 11.53 17.63
CA PRO A 435 1.33 10.45 16.80
C PRO A 435 2.33 9.28 16.70
N SER A 436 1.83 8.05 16.60
CA SER A 436 2.66 6.83 16.41
C SER A 436 3.11 6.64 14.95
N ILE A 437 2.36 7.21 14.00
CA ILE A 437 2.68 7.27 12.56
C ILE A 437 2.81 8.75 12.18
N LEU A 438 3.94 9.16 11.60
CA LEU A 438 4.34 10.56 11.46
C LEU A 438 3.63 11.31 10.32
N SER A 439 3.25 10.65 9.23
CA SER A 439 2.43 11.24 8.16
C SER A 439 1.17 10.41 7.94
N ARG A 440 -0.01 11.04 8.04
CA ARG A 440 -1.31 10.36 8.04
C ARG A 440 -2.23 11.10 7.09
N SER A 441 -2.52 10.50 5.94
CA SER A 441 -3.37 11.11 4.92
C SER A 441 -4.48 10.15 4.53
N ILE A 442 -5.74 10.58 4.69
CA ILE A 442 -6.89 9.97 4.01
C ILE A 442 -7.27 10.99 2.93
N TRP A 443 -7.21 10.61 1.66
CA TRP A 443 -7.44 11.53 0.55
C TRP A 443 -8.44 10.95 -0.45
N PHE A 444 -9.13 11.84 -1.16
CA PHE A 444 -10.22 11.46 -2.06
C PHE A 444 -9.79 11.60 -3.51
N GLU A 445 -9.96 10.53 -4.29
CA GLU A 445 -9.57 10.43 -5.71
C GLU A 445 -10.05 11.63 -6.55
N ALA A 446 -11.37 11.88 -6.57
CA ALA A 446 -11.94 13.07 -7.23
C ALA A 446 -12.06 14.31 -6.31
N GLY A 447 -11.34 14.33 -5.19
CA GLY A 447 -11.47 15.37 -4.16
C GLY A 447 -12.83 15.33 -3.42
N SER A 448 -13.13 16.40 -2.68
CA SER A 448 -14.32 16.45 -1.80
C SER A 448 -15.58 16.97 -2.51
N GLY A 449 -15.56 17.17 -3.83
CA GLY A 449 -16.73 17.65 -4.60
C GLY A 449 -16.89 19.18 -4.69
N GLY A 450 -15.83 19.96 -4.44
CA GLY A 450 -15.80 21.42 -4.64
C GLY A 450 -14.92 22.18 -3.64
N GLU A 451 -14.73 23.50 -3.85
CA GLU A 451 -13.91 24.37 -2.98
C GLU A 451 -14.44 24.42 -1.53
N ALA A 452 -15.76 24.52 -1.36
CA ALA A 452 -16.40 24.56 -0.04
C ALA A 452 -16.18 23.24 0.72
N GLN A 453 -16.45 22.10 0.08
CA GLN A 453 -16.26 20.78 0.71
C GLN A 453 -14.77 20.49 0.97
N ASN A 454 -13.86 20.97 0.12
CA ASN A 454 -12.42 20.89 0.38
C ASN A 454 -12.03 21.69 1.63
N ALA A 455 -12.62 22.86 1.86
CA ALA A 455 -12.40 23.65 3.06
C ALA A 455 -12.99 22.97 4.32
N GLU A 456 -14.19 22.38 4.21
CA GLU A 456 -14.81 21.59 5.28
C GLU A 456 -13.96 20.37 5.64
N TYR A 457 -13.46 19.64 4.65
CA TYR A 457 -12.57 18.51 4.89
C TYR A 457 -11.22 18.93 5.49
N ALA A 458 -10.65 20.06 5.03
CA ALA A 458 -9.44 20.62 5.65
C ALA A 458 -9.67 21.00 7.12
N ALA A 459 -10.83 21.57 7.45
CA ALA A 459 -11.22 21.83 8.84
C ALA A 459 -11.38 20.53 9.64
N TRP A 460 -12.04 19.52 9.07
CA TRP A 460 -12.18 18.20 9.67
C TRP A 460 -10.83 17.55 9.98
N LYS A 461 -9.87 17.59 9.03
CA LYS A 461 -8.51 17.07 9.24
C LYS A 461 -7.81 17.76 10.40
N ARG A 462 -7.84 19.10 10.42
CA ARG A 462 -7.23 19.91 11.49
C ARG A 462 -7.83 19.57 12.87
N ARG A 463 -9.15 19.54 12.95
CA ARG A 463 -9.92 19.27 14.18
C ARG A 463 -9.78 17.83 14.68
N ASN A 464 -9.55 16.87 13.78
CA ASN A 464 -9.28 15.47 14.12
C ASN A 464 -7.79 15.10 14.14
N ARG A 465 -6.88 16.10 14.12
CA ARG A 465 -5.41 15.90 14.19
C ARG A 465 -4.85 14.98 13.08
N GLN A 466 -5.55 14.90 11.95
CA GLN A 466 -4.99 14.31 10.74
C GLN A 466 -4.02 15.31 10.12
N ALA A 467 -2.74 14.97 10.18
CA ALA A 467 -1.67 15.86 9.78
C ALA A 467 -0.42 15.06 9.42
N GLU A 468 0.59 15.79 8.94
CA GLU A 468 1.82 15.24 8.44
C GLU A 468 3.01 15.95 9.06
N SER A 469 3.82 15.22 9.84
CA SER A 469 5.11 15.72 10.34
C SER A 469 6.11 15.98 9.19
N PHE A 470 5.93 15.29 8.07
CA PHE A 470 6.58 15.53 6.78
C PHE A 470 5.62 15.20 5.64
N SER A 471 5.65 15.97 4.56
CA SER A 471 4.82 15.70 3.39
C SER A 471 5.38 14.54 2.56
N VAL A 472 4.55 13.54 2.29
CA VAL A 472 4.92 12.39 1.46
C VAL A 472 4.66 12.71 -0.02
N ASN A 473 5.67 12.52 -0.86
CA ASN A 473 5.55 12.68 -2.31
C ASN A 473 6.23 11.51 -3.03
N ALA A 474 5.41 10.55 -3.47
CA ALA A 474 5.86 9.30 -4.11
C ALA A 474 5.03 8.94 -5.36
N GLY A 475 4.18 9.86 -5.86
CA GLY A 475 3.34 9.62 -7.05
C GLY A 475 4.12 9.67 -8.35
N HIS A 476 3.60 9.08 -9.43
CA HIS A 476 4.23 8.99 -10.75
C HIS A 476 4.79 10.34 -11.23
N ASN A 477 6.10 10.41 -11.51
CA ASN A 477 6.76 11.69 -11.78
C ASN A 477 7.84 11.66 -12.88
N LEU A 478 8.24 10.50 -13.40
CA LEU A 478 9.29 10.46 -14.43
C LEU A 478 8.93 11.23 -15.72
N ASP A 479 7.65 11.40 -16.03
CA ASP A 479 7.22 12.27 -17.12
C ASP A 479 7.63 13.74 -16.95
N ALA A 480 7.74 14.22 -15.72
CA ALA A 480 8.23 15.57 -15.46
C ALA A 480 9.72 15.72 -15.80
N VAL A 481 10.50 14.65 -15.64
CA VAL A 481 11.91 14.60 -16.06
C VAL A 481 12.00 14.70 -17.58
N ILE A 482 11.16 13.96 -18.32
CA ILE A 482 11.09 14.02 -19.78
C ILE A 482 10.73 15.43 -20.23
N ARG A 483 9.62 16.00 -19.73
CA ARG A 483 9.16 17.34 -20.11
C ARG A 483 10.20 18.43 -19.86
N ARG A 484 10.93 18.37 -18.74
CA ARG A 484 12.00 19.33 -18.42
C ARG A 484 13.21 19.21 -19.36
N ASN A 485 13.42 18.01 -19.92
CA ASN A 485 14.55 17.69 -20.79
C ASN A 485 14.09 17.38 -22.24
N GLN A 486 12.93 17.87 -22.67
CA GLN A 486 12.28 17.44 -23.92
C GLN A 486 13.21 17.51 -25.14
N ALA A 487 13.94 18.61 -25.30
CA ALA A 487 14.88 18.77 -26.41
C ALA A 487 15.99 17.69 -26.44
N ALA A 488 16.42 17.21 -25.28
CA ALA A 488 17.40 16.13 -25.19
C ALA A 488 16.77 14.77 -25.57
N PHE A 489 15.53 14.52 -25.19
CA PHE A 489 14.80 13.30 -25.57
C PHE A 489 14.42 13.30 -27.06
N ASP A 490 14.09 14.46 -27.63
CA ASP A 490 13.83 14.61 -29.06
C ASP A 490 15.10 14.35 -29.89
N ALA A 491 16.25 14.83 -29.41
CA ALA A 491 17.56 14.61 -30.05
C ALA A 491 18.10 13.19 -29.83
N HIS A 492 17.67 12.51 -28.77
CA HIS A 492 18.18 11.20 -28.36
C HIS A 492 17.04 10.24 -28.00
N PRO A 493 16.32 9.69 -28.99
CA PRO A 493 15.22 8.75 -28.74
C PRO A 493 15.63 7.51 -27.93
N GLN A 494 16.92 7.15 -27.89
CA GLN A 494 17.45 6.07 -27.06
C GLN A 494 17.31 6.31 -25.55
N TYR A 495 17.04 7.53 -25.10
CA TYR A 495 16.76 7.85 -23.70
C TYR A 495 15.42 7.30 -23.22
N TYR A 496 14.50 7.02 -24.13
CA TYR A 496 13.28 6.28 -23.82
C TYR A 496 13.58 4.79 -23.61
N ALA A 497 12.78 4.13 -22.79
CA ALA A 497 12.86 2.69 -22.57
C ALA A 497 12.69 1.91 -23.88
N LEU A 498 13.46 0.83 -24.07
CA LEU A 498 13.24 -0.13 -25.15
C LEU A 498 12.19 -1.14 -24.70
N VAL A 499 10.98 -1.05 -25.22
CA VAL A 499 9.85 -1.88 -24.77
C VAL A 499 9.32 -2.76 -25.89
N ARG A 500 8.92 -3.97 -25.53
CA ARG A 500 8.29 -4.93 -26.43
C ARG A 500 6.87 -4.50 -26.79
N GLN A 501 6.53 -4.57 -28.07
CA GLN A 501 5.21 -4.29 -28.62
C GLN A 501 4.38 -5.59 -28.70
N ALA A 502 3.07 -5.45 -28.89
CA ALA A 502 2.15 -6.60 -28.99
C ALA A 502 2.49 -7.54 -30.18
N ASP A 503 3.06 -7.00 -31.26
CA ASP A 503 3.54 -7.75 -32.42
C ASP A 503 4.91 -8.43 -32.22
N GLY A 504 5.48 -8.31 -31.01
CA GLY A 504 6.79 -8.86 -30.64
C GLY A 504 7.99 -7.98 -30.99
N THR A 505 7.80 -6.86 -31.69
CA THR A 505 8.88 -5.92 -32.04
C THR A 505 9.35 -5.10 -30.84
N MET A 506 10.55 -4.52 -30.92
CA MET A 506 11.12 -3.67 -29.86
C MET A 506 11.11 -2.21 -30.30
N LYS A 507 10.58 -1.32 -29.47
CA LYS A 507 10.48 0.12 -29.78
C LYS A 507 10.95 0.98 -28.62
N ARG A 508 11.70 2.04 -28.93
CA ARG A 508 12.04 3.11 -27.98
C ARG A 508 10.82 4.01 -27.81
N GLN A 509 10.20 4.01 -26.64
CA GLN A 509 9.06 4.88 -26.37
C GLN A 509 8.92 5.18 -24.88
N GLY A 510 8.45 6.41 -24.60
CA GLY A 510 8.04 6.82 -23.26
C GLY A 510 6.69 6.19 -22.87
N PRO A 511 6.20 6.49 -21.66
CA PRO A 511 6.77 7.42 -20.68
C PRO A 511 7.96 6.88 -19.87
N GLN A 512 8.39 5.64 -20.09
CA GLN A 512 9.45 5.02 -19.29
C GLN A 512 10.85 5.34 -19.82
N LEU A 513 11.82 5.34 -18.90
CA LEU A 513 13.21 5.80 -19.14
C LEU A 513 14.19 4.64 -19.32
N GLU A 514 15.25 4.85 -20.11
CA GLU A 514 16.43 3.99 -20.16
C GLU A 514 17.37 4.28 -18.97
N LEU A 515 17.10 3.65 -17.83
CA LEU A 515 17.86 3.88 -16.59
C LEU A 515 19.29 3.33 -16.60
N ALA A 516 19.66 2.56 -17.64
CA ALA A 516 21.04 2.12 -17.86
C ALA A 516 21.91 3.21 -18.51
N ASP A 517 21.31 4.21 -19.16
CA ASP A 517 22.06 5.29 -19.81
C ASP A 517 22.53 6.34 -18.78
N PRO A 518 23.86 6.59 -18.64
CA PRO A 518 24.38 7.54 -17.67
C PRO A 518 23.87 8.98 -17.84
N ALA A 519 23.55 9.40 -19.07
CA ALA A 519 23.02 10.75 -19.32
C ALA A 519 21.60 10.87 -18.76
N VAL A 520 20.76 9.84 -18.94
CA VAL A 520 19.41 9.79 -18.38
C VAL A 520 19.47 9.80 -16.84
N ARG A 521 20.33 8.98 -16.25
CA ARG A 521 20.53 8.96 -14.78
C ARG A 521 20.94 10.34 -14.26
N LYS A 522 21.86 11.02 -14.96
CA LYS A 522 22.26 12.39 -14.62
C LYS A 522 21.06 13.34 -14.67
N MET A 523 20.24 13.32 -15.72
CA MET A 523 19.05 14.17 -15.83
C MET A 523 18.06 13.94 -14.68
N VAL A 524 17.86 12.68 -14.27
CA VAL A 524 17.02 12.34 -13.12
C VAL A 524 17.61 12.91 -11.82
N THR A 525 18.93 12.79 -11.61
CA THR A 525 19.57 13.38 -10.41
C THR A 525 19.54 14.91 -10.38
N ASP A 526 19.79 15.56 -11.53
CA ASP A 526 19.76 17.02 -11.66
C ASP A 526 18.34 17.54 -11.40
N TYR A 527 17.33 16.87 -11.97
CA TYR A 527 15.92 17.17 -11.72
C TYR A 527 15.59 17.13 -10.22
N ALA A 528 16.03 16.09 -9.50
CA ALA A 528 15.76 15.95 -8.08
C ALA A 528 16.36 17.11 -7.26
N VAL A 529 17.59 17.54 -7.57
CA VAL A 529 18.24 18.67 -6.89
C VAL A 529 17.56 19.99 -7.24
N ASP A 530 17.26 20.22 -8.52
CA ASP A 530 16.61 21.44 -8.99
C ASP A 530 15.20 21.60 -8.42
N PHE A 531 14.45 20.49 -8.27
CA PHE A 531 13.14 20.50 -7.63
C PHE A 531 13.19 21.18 -6.26
N PHE A 532 14.19 20.91 -5.42
CA PHE A 532 14.29 21.54 -4.10
C PHE A 532 14.86 22.95 -4.12
N ARG A 533 15.62 23.34 -5.15
CA ARG A 533 15.99 24.74 -5.36
C ARG A 533 14.76 25.59 -5.67
N GLU A 534 13.83 25.03 -6.43
CA GLU A 534 12.57 25.66 -6.81
C GLU A 534 11.52 25.55 -5.69
N ASN A 535 11.56 24.46 -4.91
CA ASN A 535 10.58 24.13 -3.87
C ASN A 535 11.27 23.86 -2.51
N PRO A 536 11.92 24.86 -1.89
CA PRO A 536 12.74 24.65 -0.68
C PRO A 536 11.95 24.18 0.55
N ARG A 537 10.62 24.38 0.55
CA ARG A 537 9.71 23.95 1.63
C ARG A 537 9.26 22.50 1.52
N SER A 538 9.38 21.85 0.37
CA SER A 538 9.00 20.45 0.20
C SER A 538 9.94 19.54 0.98
N ASP A 539 9.43 18.48 1.61
CA ASP A 539 10.27 17.49 2.31
C ASP A 539 10.79 16.41 1.35
N MET A 540 10.06 16.13 0.27
CA MET A 540 10.27 14.96 -0.58
C MET A 540 10.04 15.29 -2.07
N VAL A 541 10.87 14.70 -2.93
CA VAL A 541 10.69 14.67 -4.40
C VAL A 541 10.34 13.25 -4.81
N SER A 542 9.32 13.08 -5.67
CA SER A 542 9.03 11.77 -6.22
C SER A 542 9.94 11.45 -7.40
N LEU A 543 10.44 10.22 -7.45
CA LEU A 543 11.09 9.64 -8.64
C LEU A 543 10.38 8.36 -9.10
N GLU A 544 9.10 8.23 -8.76
CA GLU A 544 8.29 7.10 -9.15
C GLU A 544 8.14 7.00 -10.68
N PRO A 545 8.35 5.80 -11.27
CA PRO A 545 8.11 5.53 -12.69
C PRO A 545 6.71 5.90 -13.17
N ALA A 546 6.48 5.89 -14.47
CA ALA A 546 5.10 6.00 -14.97
C ALA A 546 4.28 4.77 -14.59
N ASP A 547 2.94 4.90 -14.54
CA ASP A 547 2.04 3.80 -14.19
C ASP A 547 1.87 2.81 -15.34
N THR A 548 2.94 2.08 -15.66
CA THR A 548 2.94 1.02 -16.66
C THR A 548 3.74 -0.18 -16.17
N VAL A 549 3.33 -1.38 -16.57
CA VAL A 549 4.11 -2.62 -16.32
C VAL A 549 5.40 -2.67 -17.14
N THR A 550 5.50 -1.85 -18.18
CA THR A 550 6.58 -1.88 -19.16
C THR A 550 7.82 -1.15 -18.65
N HIS A 551 8.97 -1.79 -18.73
CA HIS A 551 10.27 -1.19 -18.45
C HIS A 551 11.27 -1.57 -19.54
N SER A 552 12.42 -0.88 -19.61
CA SER A 552 13.38 -1.15 -20.67
C SER A 552 13.89 -2.60 -20.64
N GLU A 553 13.81 -3.27 -21.78
CA GLU A 553 14.34 -4.61 -22.06
C GLU A 553 15.66 -4.54 -22.86
N SER A 554 16.33 -3.39 -22.90
CA SER A 554 17.65 -3.29 -23.51
C SER A 554 18.66 -4.21 -22.80
N PRO A 555 19.67 -4.75 -23.53
CA PRO A 555 20.69 -5.60 -22.92
C PRO A 555 21.36 -4.98 -21.70
N GLU A 556 21.60 -3.68 -21.75
CA GLU A 556 22.20 -2.89 -20.66
C GLU A 556 21.28 -2.83 -19.44
N SER A 557 19.99 -2.55 -19.65
CA SER A 557 18.99 -2.56 -18.57
C SER A 557 18.85 -3.95 -17.96
N LEU A 558 18.76 -5.00 -18.79
CA LEU A 558 18.67 -6.39 -18.32
C LEU A 558 19.89 -6.80 -17.47
N ALA A 559 21.09 -6.33 -17.84
CA ALA A 559 22.31 -6.58 -17.09
C ALA A 559 22.34 -5.91 -15.70
N MET A 560 21.53 -4.89 -15.44
CA MET A 560 21.43 -4.21 -14.14
C MET A 560 20.59 -4.98 -13.10
N GLY A 561 19.94 -6.08 -13.48
CA GLY A 561 19.11 -6.90 -12.59
C GLY A 561 17.62 -6.65 -12.77
N SER A 562 16.86 -6.85 -11.69
CA SER A 562 15.39 -6.72 -11.71
C SER A 562 14.95 -5.27 -11.93
N VAL A 563 13.67 -5.06 -12.26
CA VAL A 563 13.09 -3.71 -12.36
C VAL A 563 13.28 -2.93 -11.05
N SER A 564 13.06 -3.59 -9.91
CA SER A 564 13.32 -3.02 -8.58
C SER A 564 14.78 -2.56 -8.42
N ASP A 565 15.76 -3.36 -8.85
CA ASP A 565 17.18 -2.98 -8.74
C ASP A 565 17.49 -1.69 -9.54
N ARG A 566 16.85 -1.53 -10.70
CA ARG A 566 17.02 -0.37 -11.57
C ARG A 566 16.36 0.88 -10.98
N VAL A 567 15.08 0.77 -10.61
CA VAL A 567 14.27 1.89 -10.10
C VAL A 567 14.82 2.38 -8.76
N PHE A 568 14.99 1.48 -7.79
CA PHE A 568 15.51 1.88 -6.48
C PHE A 568 17.01 2.18 -6.51
N GLY A 569 17.77 1.59 -7.44
CA GLY A 569 19.16 1.97 -7.71
C GLY A 569 19.27 3.43 -8.18
N MET A 570 18.35 3.90 -9.04
CA MET A 570 18.25 5.30 -9.43
C MET A 570 17.88 6.19 -8.24
N ALA A 571 16.90 5.77 -7.43
CA ALA A 571 16.52 6.50 -6.22
C ALA A 571 17.70 6.69 -5.24
N ASN A 572 18.51 5.65 -5.04
CA ASN A 572 19.72 5.72 -4.21
C ASN A 572 20.74 6.72 -4.76
N GLU A 573 20.91 6.79 -6.07
CA GLU A 573 21.81 7.77 -6.69
C GLU A 573 21.34 9.21 -6.46
N ALA A 574 20.06 9.49 -6.71
CA ALA A 574 19.47 10.79 -6.46
C ALA A 574 19.52 11.17 -4.96
N ALA A 575 19.23 10.20 -4.07
CA ALA A 575 19.28 10.41 -2.62
C ALA A 575 20.69 10.82 -2.14
N ARG A 576 21.75 10.22 -2.70
CA ARG A 576 23.14 10.61 -2.42
C ARG A 576 23.46 12.02 -2.93
N ALA A 577 22.96 12.41 -4.10
CA ALA A 577 23.12 13.76 -4.63
C ALA A 577 22.41 14.80 -3.74
N LEU A 578 21.17 14.50 -3.32
CA LEU A 578 20.39 15.36 -2.43
C LEU A 578 21.04 15.57 -1.08
N ARG A 579 21.63 14.54 -0.45
CA ARG A 579 22.32 14.74 0.84
C ARG A 579 23.46 15.75 0.76
N LYS A 580 24.09 15.90 -0.41
CA LYS A 580 25.16 16.89 -0.63
C LYS A 580 24.58 18.28 -0.92
N ALA A 581 23.57 18.36 -1.77
CA ALA A 581 23.05 19.64 -2.27
C ALA A 581 21.93 20.26 -1.40
N CYS A 582 21.09 19.42 -0.81
CA CYS A 582 19.90 19.78 -0.04
C CYS A 582 19.75 18.86 1.19
N PRO A 583 20.57 19.01 2.24
CA PRO A 583 20.50 18.16 3.44
C PRO A 583 19.10 18.13 4.08
N GLY A 584 18.67 16.95 4.54
CA GLY A 584 17.36 16.75 5.17
C GLY A 584 16.21 16.48 4.19
N LYS A 585 16.44 16.55 2.87
CA LYS A 585 15.44 16.24 1.84
C LYS A 585 15.44 14.77 1.42
N MET A 586 14.26 14.27 1.04
CA MET A 586 14.01 12.87 0.75
C MET A 586 13.65 12.60 -0.72
N VAL A 587 13.85 11.36 -1.16
CA VAL A 587 13.30 10.82 -2.42
C VAL A 587 12.16 9.87 -2.06
N GLY A 588 10.99 10.04 -2.69
CA GLY A 588 9.83 9.17 -2.50
C GLY A 588 9.55 8.30 -3.73
N LEU A 589 9.16 7.04 -3.49
CA LEU A 589 8.71 6.08 -4.50
C LEU A 589 7.65 5.14 -3.92
N TYR A 590 6.92 4.46 -4.78
CA TYR A 590 6.12 3.29 -4.41
C TYR A 590 6.95 2.01 -4.49
N SER A 591 6.53 1.02 -3.70
CA SER A 591 6.70 -0.40 -4.03
C SER A 591 5.37 -0.83 -4.66
N TYR A 592 5.33 -0.79 -5.99
CA TYR A 592 4.11 -0.91 -6.78
C TYR A 592 4.43 -1.52 -8.15
N ASN A 593 3.43 -2.12 -8.77
CA ASN A 593 3.49 -2.61 -10.15
C ASN A 593 4.73 -3.50 -10.43
N ALA A 594 5.57 -3.18 -11.42
CA ALA A 594 6.72 -4.01 -11.82
C ALA A 594 7.94 -3.92 -10.88
N HIS A 595 8.04 -2.89 -10.03
CA HIS A 595 9.06 -2.73 -8.97
C HIS A 595 8.47 -2.97 -7.58
N TRP A 596 7.55 -3.93 -7.47
CA TRP A 596 6.90 -4.29 -6.22
C TRP A 596 7.84 -5.02 -5.25
N ASP A 597 8.69 -5.91 -5.76
CA ASP A 597 9.67 -6.61 -4.93
C ASP A 597 10.74 -5.64 -4.39
N PRO A 598 11.28 -5.88 -3.18
CA PRO A 598 12.42 -5.13 -2.69
C PRO A 598 13.68 -5.34 -3.55
N PRO A 599 14.54 -4.30 -3.71
CA PRO A 599 15.79 -4.43 -4.45
C PRO A 599 16.83 -5.26 -3.67
N ALA A 600 17.83 -5.77 -4.38
CA ALA A 600 18.92 -6.54 -3.80
C ALA A 600 19.81 -5.67 -2.88
N ALA A 601 20.01 -4.40 -3.22
CA ALA A 601 20.80 -3.46 -2.43
C ALA A 601 19.93 -2.73 -1.37
N PRO A 602 20.48 -2.42 -0.18
CA PRO A 602 19.78 -1.58 0.79
C PRO A 602 19.59 -0.15 0.25
N LEU A 603 18.56 0.53 0.73
CA LEU A 603 18.24 1.90 0.35
C LEU A 603 18.96 2.93 1.22
N GLU A 604 19.24 4.06 0.60
CA GLU A 604 19.81 5.22 1.26
C GLU A 604 18.88 5.76 2.37
N PRO A 605 19.41 6.29 3.50
CA PRO A 605 18.60 6.69 4.65
C PRO A 605 17.60 7.83 4.40
N ASN A 606 17.67 8.52 3.26
CA ASN A 606 16.73 9.56 2.84
C ASN A 606 15.89 9.14 1.62
N VAL A 607 15.79 7.82 1.35
CA VAL A 607 14.75 7.27 0.47
C VAL A 607 13.55 6.87 1.35
N HIS A 608 12.36 7.20 0.88
CA HIS A 608 11.07 6.83 1.45
C HIS A 608 10.33 5.93 0.47
N VAL A 609 9.84 4.79 0.92
CA VAL A 609 9.08 3.86 0.07
C VAL A 609 7.69 3.64 0.66
N LEU A 610 6.66 3.95 -0.12
CA LEU A 610 5.27 3.62 0.17
C LEU A 610 4.94 2.21 -0.36
N LEU A 611 4.64 1.28 0.53
CA LEU A 611 4.30 -0.09 0.19
C LEU A 611 2.85 -0.17 -0.31
N ALA A 612 2.66 -0.33 -1.62
CA ALA A 612 1.33 -0.50 -2.21
C ALA A 612 0.91 -1.97 -2.23
N GLY A 613 -0.40 -2.22 -2.11
CA GLY A 613 -0.99 -3.57 -2.11
C GLY A 613 -1.07 -4.22 -3.50
N LEU A 614 -0.91 -3.45 -4.58
CA LEU A 614 -1.03 -3.91 -5.96
C LEU A 614 0.35 -3.98 -6.62
N GLY A 615 0.73 -5.15 -7.13
CA GLY A 615 2.00 -5.29 -7.85
C GLY A 615 2.27 -6.68 -8.38
N GLN A 616 3.39 -6.80 -9.10
CA GLN A 616 3.87 -8.02 -9.72
C GLN A 616 5.23 -8.37 -9.10
N GLY A 617 5.36 -9.57 -8.55
CA GLY A 617 6.58 -9.94 -7.85
C GLY A 617 6.63 -11.39 -7.41
N ARG A 618 7.78 -11.76 -6.85
CA ARG A 618 8.07 -13.13 -6.40
C ARG A 618 7.43 -13.45 -5.05
N TYR A 619 7.20 -12.43 -4.23
CA TYR A 619 6.73 -12.57 -2.85
C TYR A 619 5.22 -12.35 -2.75
N THR A 620 4.57 -13.02 -1.81
CA THR A 620 3.22 -12.65 -1.36
C THR A 620 3.25 -11.30 -0.64
N PRO A 621 2.11 -10.57 -0.50
CA PRO A 621 2.08 -9.30 0.23
C PRO A 621 2.67 -9.39 1.64
N ALA A 622 2.36 -10.45 2.39
CA ALA A 622 2.85 -10.65 3.76
C ALA A 622 4.37 -10.92 3.82
N GLU A 623 4.89 -11.75 2.91
CA GLU A 623 6.34 -11.99 2.80
C GLU A 623 7.07 -10.69 2.41
N ARG A 624 6.53 -9.96 1.44
CA ARG A 624 7.08 -8.69 0.96
C ARG A 624 7.19 -7.66 2.09
N GLU A 625 6.11 -7.47 2.84
CA GLU A 625 6.10 -6.55 3.99
C GLU A 625 7.00 -7.00 5.15
N ALA A 626 7.38 -8.27 5.23
CA ALA A 626 8.38 -8.75 6.19
C ALA A 626 9.82 -8.50 5.72
N ILE A 627 10.06 -8.42 4.41
CA ILE A 627 11.39 -8.20 3.82
C ILE A 627 11.72 -6.71 3.71
N TRP A 628 10.75 -5.87 3.33
CA TRP A 628 10.96 -4.42 3.13
C TRP A 628 11.65 -3.69 4.29
N PRO A 629 11.32 -3.95 5.57
CA PRO A 629 12.00 -3.33 6.71
C PRO A 629 13.50 -3.62 6.79
N GLN A 630 13.98 -4.66 6.11
CA GLN A 630 15.41 -5.00 6.03
C GLN A 630 16.15 -4.19 4.96
N ARG A 631 15.41 -3.53 4.06
CA ARG A 631 15.94 -2.84 2.87
C ARG A 631 15.77 -1.33 2.93
N CYS A 632 14.73 -0.84 3.59
CA CYS A 632 14.44 0.59 3.68
C CYS A 632 14.21 1.02 5.13
N ARG A 633 14.81 2.16 5.53
CA ARG A 633 14.60 2.75 6.86
C ARG A 633 13.29 3.53 6.97
N ASN A 634 12.89 4.25 5.92
CA ASN A 634 11.68 5.08 5.93
C ASN A 634 10.62 4.41 5.07
N LEU A 635 9.82 3.56 5.70
CA LEU A 635 8.70 2.91 5.05
C LEU A 635 7.42 3.63 5.36
N GLY A 636 6.52 3.64 4.40
CA GLY A 636 5.11 3.90 4.66
C GLY A 636 4.24 2.91 3.92
N PHE A 637 2.93 3.05 4.11
CA PHE A 637 1.95 2.12 3.57
C PHE A 637 0.96 2.89 2.72
N TYR A 638 0.72 2.38 1.51
CA TYR A 638 -0.34 2.87 0.65
C TYR A 638 -1.54 1.95 0.81
N GLU A 639 -2.58 2.46 1.45
CA GLU A 639 -3.77 1.69 1.83
C GLU A 639 -4.96 2.08 0.94
N TYR A 640 -5.72 1.09 0.51
CA TYR A 640 -6.98 1.33 -0.21
C TYR A 640 -8.12 1.27 0.80
N TYR A 641 -8.48 2.43 1.35
CA TYR A 641 -9.60 2.53 2.28
C TYR A 641 -10.92 2.47 1.52
N SER A 642 -11.08 3.17 0.40
CA SER A 642 -12.24 2.98 -0.47
C SER A 642 -11.93 3.50 -1.86
N VAL A 643 -12.03 2.64 -2.88
CA VAL A 643 -11.90 3.05 -4.28
C VAL A 643 -13.29 2.98 -4.91
N TRP A 644 -13.70 4.03 -5.62
CA TRP A 644 -15.09 4.11 -6.08
C TRP A 644 -15.37 3.05 -7.15
N LEU A 645 -14.41 2.80 -8.04
CA LEU A 645 -14.50 1.78 -9.09
C LEU A 645 -14.72 0.36 -8.53
N TRP A 646 -14.39 0.12 -7.25
CA TRP A 646 -14.57 -1.18 -6.60
C TRP A 646 -15.81 -1.20 -5.72
N SER A 647 -16.02 -0.14 -4.95
CA SER A 647 -17.06 -0.08 -3.92
C SER A 647 -18.41 0.42 -4.46
N HIS A 648 -18.38 1.32 -5.45
CA HIS A 648 -19.51 2.15 -5.86
C HIS A 648 -20.24 2.81 -4.67
N ASP A 649 -19.54 3.08 -3.57
CA ASP A 649 -20.11 3.56 -2.30
C ASP A 649 -21.27 2.69 -1.76
N ARG A 650 -21.29 1.39 -2.08
CA ARG A 650 -22.30 0.44 -1.62
C ARG A 650 -21.96 -0.09 -0.21
N LEU A 651 -23.00 -0.53 0.50
CA LEU A 651 -22.87 -1.30 1.74
C LEU A 651 -22.26 -2.69 1.47
N PRO A 652 -21.59 -3.35 2.44
CA PRO A 652 -21.31 -2.93 3.83
C PRO A 652 -20.22 -1.84 3.99
N GLY A 653 -19.79 -1.19 2.90
CA GLY A 653 -18.68 -0.24 2.94
C GLY A 653 -17.33 -0.97 2.97
N SER A 654 -16.28 -0.21 3.21
CA SER A 654 -14.91 -0.70 3.19
C SER A 654 -14.50 -1.47 4.44
N TRP A 655 -13.39 -2.19 4.32
CA TRP A 655 -12.76 -2.94 5.41
C TRP A 655 -12.42 -2.08 6.65
N THR A 656 -12.31 -0.75 6.50
CA THR A 656 -12.06 0.15 7.65
C THR A 656 -13.21 0.18 8.66
N ASN A 657 -14.40 -0.30 8.28
CA ASN A 657 -15.51 -0.49 9.21
C ASN A 657 -15.36 -1.73 10.11
N ASP A 658 -14.47 -2.67 9.76
CA ASP A 658 -13.98 -3.68 10.69
C ASP A 658 -12.93 -3.02 11.59
N LEU A 659 -13.39 -2.57 12.75
CA LEU A 659 -12.57 -1.78 13.67
C LEU A 659 -11.43 -2.60 14.27
N ARG A 660 -11.61 -3.93 14.42
CA ARG A 660 -10.58 -4.83 14.95
C ARG A 660 -9.50 -5.08 13.91
N ALA A 661 -9.87 -5.32 12.65
CA ALA A 661 -8.91 -5.44 11.56
C ALA A 661 -8.15 -4.13 11.34
N SER A 662 -8.83 -2.98 11.40
CA SER A 662 -8.21 -1.65 11.33
C SER A 662 -7.18 -1.45 12.44
N GLN A 663 -7.50 -1.85 13.68
CA GLN A 663 -6.56 -1.77 14.79
C GLN A 663 -5.37 -2.72 14.61
N ALA A 664 -5.63 -3.97 14.22
CA ALA A 664 -4.58 -4.95 13.96
C ALA A 664 -3.62 -4.44 12.88
N ARG A 665 -4.15 -3.83 11.81
CA ARG A 665 -3.36 -3.26 10.73
C ARG A 665 -2.54 -2.05 11.19
N ALA A 666 -3.11 -1.13 11.97
CA ALA A 666 -2.36 0.00 12.51
C ALA A 666 -1.20 -0.45 13.42
N ARG A 667 -1.43 -1.45 14.28
CA ARG A 667 -0.38 -2.07 15.10
C ARG A 667 0.71 -2.74 14.27
N GLU A 668 0.31 -3.46 13.22
CA GLU A 668 1.25 -4.10 12.30
C GLU A 668 2.14 -3.07 11.61
N ILE A 669 1.57 -1.98 11.10
CA ILE A 669 2.31 -0.87 10.46
C ILE A 669 3.36 -0.31 11.42
N VAL A 670 2.98 -0.02 12.67
CA VAL A 670 3.91 0.47 13.70
C VAL A 670 4.98 -0.57 14.04
N ALA A 671 4.61 -1.84 14.19
CA ALA A 671 5.55 -2.93 14.49
C ALA A 671 6.60 -3.14 13.39
N ARG A 672 6.23 -2.84 12.12
CA ARG A 672 7.12 -2.89 10.96
C ARG A 672 7.97 -1.62 10.79
N GLY A 673 7.78 -0.61 11.64
CA GLY A 673 8.49 0.67 11.56
C GLY A 673 7.95 1.62 10.48
N GLY A 674 6.67 1.48 10.11
CA GLY A 674 6.00 2.40 9.20
C GLY A 674 5.88 3.80 9.79
N THR A 675 6.34 4.80 9.04
CA THR A 675 6.31 6.21 9.44
C THR A 675 5.26 7.03 8.70
N SER A 676 4.65 6.48 7.66
CA SER A 676 3.54 7.14 6.97
C SER A 676 2.45 6.16 6.50
N VAL A 677 1.22 6.68 6.40
CA VAL A 677 0.09 6.04 5.74
C VAL A 677 -0.53 7.03 4.76
N SER A 678 -0.60 6.63 3.50
CA SER A 678 -1.38 7.30 2.45
C SER A 678 -2.56 6.41 2.11
N ALA A 679 -3.76 6.82 2.49
CA ALA A 679 -4.98 6.05 2.32
C ALA A 679 -5.83 6.65 1.20
N GLU A 680 -5.81 5.99 0.04
CA GLU A 680 -6.70 6.29 -1.07
C GLU A 680 -8.14 5.96 -0.69
N SER A 681 -9.02 6.94 -0.85
CA SER A 681 -10.40 6.89 -0.40
C SER A 681 -11.33 7.59 -1.38
N THR A 682 -12.62 7.50 -1.08
CA THR A 682 -13.66 8.29 -1.73
C THR A 682 -14.43 9.09 -0.68
N SER A 683 -15.08 10.17 -1.09
CA SER A 683 -15.92 11.02 -0.22
C SER A 683 -17.28 10.35 0.07
N SER A 684 -17.21 9.14 0.61
CA SER A 684 -18.33 8.22 0.85
C SER A 684 -18.58 8.03 2.35
N TRP A 685 -18.88 9.13 3.04
CA TRP A 685 -19.04 9.12 4.49
C TRP A 685 -20.27 8.34 4.97
N GLY A 686 -21.23 8.05 4.09
CA GLY A 686 -22.39 7.20 4.39
C GLY A 686 -21.98 5.77 4.77
N PRO A 687 -21.35 5.00 3.86
CA PRO A 687 -20.88 3.66 4.15
C PRO A 687 -19.61 3.63 5.01
N ASN A 688 -18.73 4.64 4.91
CA ASN A 688 -17.37 4.55 5.45
C ASN A 688 -17.08 5.48 6.63
N GLY A 689 -17.98 6.42 6.97
CA GLY A 689 -17.63 7.52 7.86
C GLY A 689 -17.21 7.11 9.28
N ARG A 690 -17.84 6.08 9.86
CA ARG A 690 -17.42 5.53 11.17
C ARG A 690 -16.01 4.93 11.08
N GLY A 691 -15.77 4.13 10.05
CA GLY A 691 -14.47 3.55 9.74
C GLY A 691 -13.38 4.60 9.57
N TYR A 692 -13.58 5.60 8.72
CA TYR A 692 -12.61 6.69 8.49
C TYR A 692 -12.27 7.47 9.77
N TYR A 693 -13.30 7.81 10.56
CA TYR A 693 -13.12 8.53 11.82
C TYR A 693 -12.26 7.74 12.82
N ILE A 694 -12.53 6.44 12.98
CA ILE A 694 -11.78 5.58 13.92
C ILE A 694 -10.40 5.22 13.36
N ALA A 695 -10.28 4.96 12.04
CA ALA A 695 -9.00 4.70 11.38
C ALA A 695 -8.03 5.88 11.59
N ASN A 696 -8.48 7.12 11.42
CA ASN A 696 -7.64 8.29 11.69
C ASN A 696 -7.13 8.34 13.15
N ARG A 697 -7.96 7.92 14.12
CA ARG A 697 -7.54 7.83 15.54
C ARG A 697 -6.53 6.71 15.76
N LEU A 698 -6.71 5.56 15.11
CA LEU A 698 -5.76 4.44 15.16
C LEU A 698 -4.40 4.79 14.55
N LEU A 699 -4.37 5.64 13.52
CA LEU A 699 -3.11 6.13 12.96
C LEU A 699 -2.37 7.07 13.93
N TRP A 700 -3.07 7.73 14.85
CA TRP A 700 -2.47 8.50 15.94
C TRP A 700 -2.01 7.58 17.07
N ASP A 701 -2.90 6.74 17.58
CA ASP A 701 -2.64 5.78 18.66
C ASP A 701 -3.28 4.41 18.33
N PRO A 702 -2.48 3.40 17.95
CA PRO A 702 -2.99 2.09 17.56
C PRO A 702 -3.58 1.30 18.73
N ASP A 703 -3.38 1.76 19.97
CA ASP A 703 -3.78 1.02 21.18
C ASP A 703 -5.08 1.53 21.82
N ILE A 704 -5.79 2.46 21.19
CA ILE A 704 -7.11 2.88 21.67
C ILE A 704 -8.11 1.72 21.76
N ASP A 705 -9.04 1.78 22.70
CA ASP A 705 -10.19 0.87 22.75
C ASP A 705 -11.17 1.25 21.63
N VAL A 706 -11.21 0.45 20.57
CA VAL A 706 -12.07 0.72 19.42
C VAL A 706 -13.56 0.49 19.72
N ASP A 707 -13.92 -0.31 20.72
CA ASP A 707 -15.33 -0.44 21.14
C ASP A 707 -15.77 0.81 21.90
N ALA A 708 -14.89 1.36 22.75
CA ALA A 708 -15.15 2.63 23.41
C ALA A 708 -15.23 3.77 22.39
N ALA A 709 -14.39 3.78 21.36
CA ALA A 709 -14.46 4.75 20.28
C ALA A 709 -15.77 4.64 19.47
N ALA A 710 -16.24 3.41 19.18
CA ALA A 710 -17.51 3.19 18.50
C ALA A 710 -18.72 3.62 19.35
N ARG A 711 -18.69 3.35 20.67
CA ARG A 711 -19.71 3.83 21.61
C ARG A 711 -19.73 5.36 21.69
N ASP A 712 -18.57 5.99 21.88
CA ASP A 712 -18.45 7.46 21.90
C ASP A 712 -18.95 8.09 20.60
N PHE A 713 -18.64 7.51 19.44
CA PHE A 713 -19.18 7.94 18.15
C PHE A 713 -20.72 7.95 18.16
N CYS A 714 -21.36 6.83 18.53
CA CYS A 714 -22.81 6.74 18.48
C CYS A 714 -23.50 7.56 19.58
N ASP A 715 -22.97 7.57 20.80
CA ASP A 715 -23.52 8.33 21.92
C ASP A 715 -23.50 9.83 21.61
N LYS A 716 -22.39 10.35 21.07
CA LYS A 716 -22.25 11.77 20.72
C LYS A 716 -23.09 12.13 19.49
N ALA A 717 -23.11 11.29 18.47
CA ALA A 717 -23.89 11.57 17.26
C ALA A 717 -25.40 11.52 17.50
N PHE A 718 -25.88 10.53 18.26
CA PHE A 718 -27.29 10.13 18.24
C PHE A 718 -27.99 10.14 19.60
N GLY A 719 -27.28 10.36 20.72
CA GLY A 719 -27.90 10.42 22.05
C GLY A 719 -28.77 9.20 22.35
N ALA A 720 -30.06 9.39 22.64
CA ALA A 720 -30.99 8.29 22.91
C ALA A 720 -31.17 7.29 21.74
N GLY A 721 -30.84 7.69 20.51
CA GLY A 721 -30.81 6.82 19.33
C GLY A 721 -29.56 5.95 19.21
N ALA A 722 -28.53 6.16 20.04
CA ALA A 722 -27.24 5.47 19.95
C ALA A 722 -27.34 3.94 19.97
N PRO A 723 -28.16 3.29 20.82
CA PRO A 723 -28.27 1.83 20.80
C PRO A 723 -28.79 1.28 19.47
N ALA A 724 -29.70 1.99 18.80
CA ALA A 724 -30.23 1.58 17.50
C ALA A 724 -29.18 1.80 16.40
N MET A 725 -28.48 2.93 16.43
CA MET A 725 -27.39 3.20 15.47
C MET A 725 -26.18 2.27 15.64
N MET A 726 -25.87 1.83 16.86
CA MET A 726 -24.87 0.78 17.08
C MET A 726 -25.27 -0.51 16.35
N ARG A 727 -26.54 -0.94 16.44
CA ARG A 727 -27.02 -2.11 15.68
C ARG A 727 -26.94 -1.89 14.17
N TYR A 728 -27.31 -0.70 13.69
CA TYR A 728 -27.18 -0.35 12.27
C TYR A 728 -25.76 -0.57 11.75
N TYR A 729 -24.76 0.03 12.41
CA TYR A 729 -23.39 -0.12 11.97
C TYR A 729 -22.84 -1.55 12.19
N ASP A 730 -23.25 -2.21 13.26
CA ASP A 730 -22.84 -3.59 13.56
C ASP A 730 -23.37 -4.60 12.55
N ARG A 731 -24.56 -4.38 11.98
CA ARG A 731 -25.13 -5.19 10.89
C ARG A 731 -24.35 -5.05 9.60
N LEU A 732 -23.73 -3.88 9.41
CA LEU A 732 -23.00 -3.50 8.21
C LEU A 732 -21.49 -3.64 8.41
N ASP A 733 -21.05 -4.19 9.54
CA ASP A 733 -19.64 -4.40 9.84
C ASP A 733 -19.08 -5.52 8.95
N PRO A 734 -18.15 -5.25 8.02
CA PRO A 734 -17.59 -6.27 7.13
C PRO A 734 -16.84 -7.38 7.88
N GLY A 735 -16.34 -7.12 9.10
CA GLY A 735 -15.73 -8.13 9.97
C GLY A 735 -16.70 -9.22 10.41
N LYS A 736 -18.01 -8.91 10.43
CA LYS A 736 -19.09 -9.88 10.68
C LYS A 736 -19.59 -10.57 9.40
N LYS A 737 -18.97 -10.30 8.25
CA LYS A 737 -19.26 -10.92 6.94
C LYS A 737 -20.76 -10.91 6.60
N PRO A 738 -21.43 -9.74 6.63
CA PRO A 738 -22.87 -9.68 6.51
C PRO A 738 -23.33 -10.03 5.09
N PHE A 739 -24.39 -10.82 4.99
CA PHE A 739 -25.07 -11.08 3.72
C PHE A 739 -25.95 -9.90 3.33
N LEU A 740 -25.45 -9.05 2.44
CA LEU A 740 -26.22 -7.91 1.91
C LEU A 740 -27.45 -8.43 1.16
N SER A 741 -28.62 -8.28 1.78
CA SER A 741 -29.90 -8.86 1.38
C SER A 741 -31.03 -7.87 1.64
N LYS A 742 -32.22 -8.13 1.07
CA LYS A 742 -33.42 -7.33 1.42
C LYS A 742 -33.74 -7.42 2.91
N HIS A 743 -33.50 -8.58 3.53
CA HIS A 743 -33.67 -8.76 4.97
C HIS A 743 -32.69 -7.89 5.79
N LEU A 744 -31.40 -7.88 5.44
CA LEU A 744 -30.41 -7.05 6.15
C LEU A 744 -30.76 -5.56 6.05
N LEU A 745 -31.11 -5.10 4.84
CA LEU A 745 -31.54 -3.72 4.62
C LEU A 745 -32.82 -3.39 5.38
N ALA A 746 -33.79 -4.31 5.41
CA ALA A 746 -35.03 -4.13 6.18
C ALA A 746 -34.75 -3.87 7.67
N LEU A 747 -33.78 -4.57 8.25
CA LEU A 747 -33.36 -4.34 9.63
C LEU A 747 -32.59 -3.02 9.79
N ALA A 748 -31.69 -2.71 8.87
CA ALA A 748 -30.92 -1.47 8.88
C ALA A 748 -31.81 -0.22 8.81
N PHE A 749 -32.82 -0.20 7.92
CA PHE A 749 -33.81 0.87 7.85
C PHE A 749 -34.59 1.00 9.17
N ARG A 750 -34.99 -0.10 9.80
CA ARG A 750 -35.72 -0.07 11.08
C ARG A 750 -34.87 0.43 12.25
N ASP A 751 -33.58 0.13 12.25
CA ASP A 751 -32.65 0.67 13.25
C ASP A 751 -32.55 2.20 13.14
N VAL A 752 -32.50 2.76 11.91
CA VAL A 752 -32.48 4.21 11.68
C VAL A 752 -33.85 4.86 12.00
N ASP A 753 -34.96 4.18 11.70
CA ASP A 753 -36.30 4.62 12.10
C ASP A 753 -36.47 4.69 13.62
N GLU A 754 -36.01 3.67 14.35
CA GLU A 754 -36.04 3.67 15.82
C GLU A 754 -35.21 4.82 16.39
N ALA A 755 -34.01 5.06 15.85
CA ALA A 755 -33.18 6.20 16.26
C ALA A 755 -33.89 7.53 16.02
N SER A 756 -34.57 7.67 14.87
CA SER A 756 -35.32 8.88 14.50
C SER A 756 -36.47 9.13 15.47
N ARG A 757 -37.27 8.11 15.80
CA ARG A 757 -38.38 8.23 16.76
C ARG A 757 -37.90 8.56 18.17
N LYS A 758 -36.79 7.96 18.62
CA LYS A 758 -36.23 8.21 19.96
C LYS A 758 -35.61 9.59 20.14
N THR A 759 -35.42 10.34 19.06
CA THR A 759 -34.72 11.63 19.06
C THR A 759 -35.51 12.70 18.31
N ALA A 760 -36.83 12.54 18.19
CA ALA A 760 -37.71 13.44 17.43
C ALA A 760 -37.68 14.89 17.98
N ASP A 761 -37.39 15.05 19.27
CA ASP A 761 -37.23 16.34 19.96
C ASP A 761 -35.84 16.98 19.77
N ARG A 762 -34.93 16.34 19.03
CA ARG A 762 -33.55 16.77 18.82
C ARG A 762 -33.26 17.10 17.35
N PRO A 763 -33.57 18.31 16.87
CA PRO A 763 -33.31 18.72 15.48
C PRO A 763 -31.87 18.53 15.01
N ASP A 764 -30.89 18.71 15.90
CA ASP A 764 -29.48 18.50 15.58
C ASP A 764 -29.16 17.01 15.30
N VAL A 765 -29.81 16.08 16.00
CA VAL A 765 -29.68 14.65 15.76
C VAL A 765 -30.48 14.24 14.53
N GLN A 766 -31.68 14.78 14.33
CA GLN A 766 -32.50 14.54 13.14
C GLN A 766 -31.74 14.92 11.87
N ALA A 767 -31.05 16.06 11.84
CA ALA A 767 -30.26 16.45 10.67
C ALA A 767 -29.17 15.42 10.28
N ARG A 768 -28.50 14.79 11.26
CA ARG A 768 -27.55 13.70 11.01
C ARG A 768 -28.24 12.42 10.55
N LEU A 769 -29.38 12.08 11.15
CA LEU A 769 -30.18 10.92 10.73
C LEU A 769 -30.73 11.10 9.31
N ASP A 770 -31.13 12.31 8.93
CA ASP A 770 -31.58 12.62 7.58
C ASP A 770 -30.50 12.40 6.54
N HIS A 771 -29.23 12.74 6.84
CA HIS A 771 -28.12 12.35 5.97
C HIS A 771 -28.10 10.82 5.80
N ILE A 772 -28.12 10.04 6.89
CA ILE A 772 -28.12 8.56 6.80
C ILE A 772 -29.33 8.04 6.00
N LYS A 773 -30.54 8.60 6.20
CA LYS A 773 -31.75 8.26 5.43
C LYS A 773 -31.59 8.56 3.94
N GLN A 774 -31.00 9.70 3.58
CA GLN A 774 -30.70 10.08 2.20
C GLN A 774 -29.69 9.12 1.55
N TYR A 775 -28.67 8.67 2.28
CA TYR A 775 -27.79 7.61 1.81
C TYR A 775 -28.54 6.28 1.62
N LEU A 776 -29.44 5.93 2.54
CA LEU A 776 -30.28 4.74 2.38
C LEU A 776 -31.26 4.86 1.20
N ARG A 777 -31.68 6.08 0.82
CA ARG A 777 -32.41 6.31 -0.44
C ARG A 777 -31.55 6.02 -1.66
N TYR A 778 -30.28 6.43 -1.67
CA TYR A 778 -29.33 6.02 -2.70
C TYR A 778 -29.21 4.48 -2.77
N VAL A 779 -29.02 3.80 -1.63
CA VAL A 779 -28.96 2.33 -1.56
C VAL A 779 -30.24 1.68 -2.10
N HIS A 780 -31.41 2.22 -1.78
CA HIS A 780 -32.69 1.74 -2.28
C HIS A 780 -32.78 1.84 -3.81
N LEU A 781 -32.45 2.99 -4.38
CA LEU A 781 -32.50 3.21 -5.83
C LEU A 781 -31.45 2.37 -6.58
N ASP A 782 -30.22 2.28 -6.05
CA ASP A 782 -29.15 1.44 -6.62
C ASP A 782 -29.52 -0.05 -6.56
N TRP A 783 -30.18 -0.49 -5.49
CA TRP A 783 -30.72 -1.85 -5.38
C TRP A 783 -31.71 -2.14 -6.52
N MET A 784 -32.72 -1.28 -6.67
CA MET A 784 -33.73 -1.44 -7.73
C MET A 784 -33.10 -1.44 -9.13
N ARG A 785 -32.07 -0.62 -9.36
CA ARG A 785 -31.41 -0.50 -10.67
C ARG A 785 -30.56 -1.72 -11.03
N ASN A 786 -29.80 -2.25 -10.07
CA ASN A 786 -28.73 -3.23 -10.37
C ASN A 786 -29.06 -4.66 -9.92
N ARG A 787 -30.06 -4.87 -9.06
CA ARG A 787 -30.38 -6.19 -8.50
C ARG A 787 -31.78 -6.69 -8.86
N GLU A 788 -32.69 -5.80 -9.23
CA GLU A 788 -34.03 -6.19 -9.69
C GLU A 788 -34.08 -6.28 -11.21
N PRO A 789 -34.95 -7.15 -11.77
CA PRO A 789 -35.29 -7.11 -13.19
C PRO A 789 -35.91 -5.75 -13.54
N ALA A 790 -35.24 -5.00 -14.42
CA ALA A 790 -35.70 -3.70 -14.89
C ALA A 790 -35.45 -3.57 -16.39
N THR A 791 -36.43 -2.99 -17.11
CA THR A 791 -36.27 -2.62 -18.53
C THR A 791 -35.30 -1.44 -18.65
N GLU A 792 -34.72 -1.23 -19.84
CA GLU A 792 -33.81 -0.10 -20.06
C GLU A 792 -34.43 1.27 -19.74
N PRO A 793 -35.70 1.58 -20.11
CA PRO A 793 -36.36 2.80 -19.65
C PRO A 793 -36.47 2.93 -18.13
N GLN A 794 -36.75 1.83 -17.42
CA GLN A 794 -36.79 1.83 -15.95
C GLN A 794 -35.41 2.07 -15.34
N LYS A 795 -34.36 1.43 -15.88
CA LYS A 795 -32.98 1.68 -15.45
C LYS A 795 -32.54 3.12 -15.72
N GLN A 796 -32.98 3.72 -16.83
CA GLN A 796 -32.71 5.13 -17.13
C GLN A 796 -33.41 6.05 -16.12
N ALA A 797 -34.70 5.82 -15.83
CA ALA A 797 -35.44 6.59 -14.83
C ALA A 797 -34.80 6.48 -13.43
N LEU A 798 -34.40 5.27 -13.02
CA LEU A 798 -33.67 5.05 -11.77
C LEU A 798 -32.30 5.74 -11.77
N SER A 799 -31.58 5.73 -12.89
CA SER A 799 -30.31 6.44 -13.02
C SER A 799 -30.48 7.95 -12.85
N THR A 800 -31.52 8.54 -13.46
CA THR A 800 -31.88 9.96 -13.27
C THR A 800 -32.26 10.25 -11.82
N ALA A 801 -33.05 9.39 -11.17
CA ALA A 801 -33.42 9.55 -9.77
C ALA A 801 -32.20 9.49 -8.84
N ILE A 802 -31.27 8.56 -9.10
CA ILE A 802 -29.98 8.48 -8.40
C ILE A 802 -29.21 9.78 -8.60
N LEU A 803 -28.98 10.22 -9.84
CA LEU A 803 -28.24 11.47 -10.11
C LEU A 803 -28.88 12.68 -9.42
N THR A 804 -30.21 12.81 -9.44
CA THR A 804 -30.92 13.88 -8.71
C THR A 804 -30.70 13.79 -7.20
N CYS A 805 -30.86 12.59 -6.61
CA CYS A 805 -30.64 12.37 -5.18
C CYS A 805 -29.21 12.75 -4.78
N LEU A 806 -28.22 12.26 -5.54
CA LEU A 806 -26.81 12.50 -5.26
C LEU A 806 -26.42 13.96 -5.47
N TYR A 807 -26.92 14.62 -6.51
CA TYR A 807 -26.70 16.05 -6.71
C TYR A 807 -27.25 16.84 -5.52
N ARG A 808 -28.50 16.63 -5.13
CA ARG A 808 -29.14 17.37 -4.01
C ARG A 808 -28.46 17.13 -2.65
N THR A 809 -27.82 15.98 -2.47
CA THR A 809 -27.18 15.57 -1.20
C THR A 809 -25.65 15.71 -1.19
N ARG A 810 -25.03 16.14 -2.30
CA ARG A 810 -23.57 16.22 -2.50
C ARG A 810 -22.78 16.99 -1.43
N ARG A 811 -23.43 17.90 -0.69
CA ARG A 811 -22.81 18.67 0.40
C ARG A 811 -22.63 17.87 1.69
N ALA A 812 -23.47 16.86 1.92
CA ALA A 812 -23.31 15.95 3.05
C ALA A 812 -22.14 14.98 2.87
N ALA A 813 -21.63 14.83 1.64
CA ALA A 813 -20.55 13.91 1.27
C ALA A 813 -20.80 12.45 1.70
N LEU A 814 -22.06 12.00 1.75
CA LEU A 814 -22.33 10.60 2.08
C LEU A 814 -21.99 9.63 0.96
N THR A 815 -21.89 10.15 -0.26
CA THR A 815 -21.50 9.46 -1.49
C THR A 815 -20.58 10.36 -2.30
N SER A 816 -19.75 9.73 -3.11
CA SER A 816 -18.73 10.33 -3.95
C SER A 816 -19.36 10.84 -5.24
N TRP A 817 -20.17 11.90 -5.11
CA TRP A 817 -20.92 12.49 -6.22
C TRP A 817 -20.06 12.71 -7.47
N GLU A 818 -18.85 13.25 -7.29
CA GLU A 818 -17.99 13.61 -8.41
C GLU A 818 -17.47 12.38 -9.16
N MET A 819 -17.13 11.30 -8.46
CA MET A 819 -16.78 10.01 -9.08
C MET A 819 -17.96 9.43 -9.85
N ILE A 820 -19.15 9.42 -9.24
CA ILE A 820 -20.36 8.88 -9.88
C ILE A 820 -20.70 9.67 -11.15
N ARG A 821 -20.63 11.01 -11.07
CA ARG A 821 -20.90 11.91 -12.20
C ARG A 821 -19.93 11.67 -13.35
N GLN A 822 -18.63 11.58 -13.09
CA GLN A 822 -17.61 11.36 -14.13
C GLN A 822 -17.79 9.99 -14.82
N ASN A 823 -18.04 8.94 -14.04
CA ASN A 823 -18.14 7.58 -14.55
C ASN A 823 -19.49 7.24 -15.16
N TRP A 824 -20.58 7.93 -14.79
CA TRP A 824 -21.90 7.72 -15.38
C TRP A 824 -22.20 8.72 -16.51
N GLY A 825 -21.57 9.89 -16.49
CA GLY A 825 -21.83 11.00 -17.42
C GLY A 825 -20.95 11.01 -18.67
N GLY A 826 -19.88 10.20 -18.73
CA GLY A 826 -18.82 10.32 -19.74
C GLY A 826 -19.25 10.19 -21.21
N ASN A 827 -20.35 9.47 -21.53
CA ASN A 827 -20.83 9.33 -22.92
C ASN A 827 -22.37 9.22 -23.09
N LYS A 828 -23.16 9.25 -22.01
CA LYS A 828 -24.63 9.03 -22.07
C LYS A 828 -25.50 10.25 -21.76
N TYR A 829 -24.92 11.33 -21.24
CA TYR A 829 -25.65 12.57 -20.94
C TYR A 829 -24.81 13.80 -21.34
N PRO A 830 -24.52 13.99 -22.64
CA PRO A 830 -23.81 15.17 -23.09
C PRO A 830 -24.77 16.35 -23.22
N GLY A 831 -24.69 17.29 -22.28
CA GLY A 831 -25.33 18.60 -22.38
C GLY A 831 -24.40 19.68 -21.83
N LYS A 832 -24.05 20.66 -22.67
CA LYS A 832 -23.42 21.92 -22.22
C LYS A 832 -24.41 22.86 -21.52
N ASP A 833 -25.66 22.43 -21.35
CA ASP A 833 -26.73 23.10 -20.61
C ASP A 833 -27.12 22.29 -19.36
N ARG A 834 -27.67 22.96 -18.36
CA ARG A 834 -28.04 22.38 -17.06
C ARG A 834 -29.07 21.25 -17.24
N GLU A 835 -28.60 20.02 -17.03
CA GLU A 835 -29.38 18.78 -17.03
C GLU A 835 -30.60 18.79 -16.07
N PRO A 836 -31.73 18.14 -16.44
CA PRO A 836 -32.96 18.13 -15.64
C PRO A 836 -32.84 17.57 -14.22
N TRP A 837 -31.86 16.69 -13.97
CA TRP A 837 -31.58 16.11 -12.66
C TRP A 837 -30.80 17.06 -11.72
N MET A 838 -30.26 18.17 -12.23
CA MET A 838 -29.57 19.19 -11.42
C MET A 838 -30.56 20.12 -10.70
N VAL A 839 -31.27 19.57 -9.71
CA VAL A 839 -32.18 20.32 -8.85
C VAL A 839 -31.39 21.00 -7.73
N ASP A 840 -31.38 22.34 -7.69
CA ASP A 840 -30.60 23.10 -6.69
C ASP A 840 -31.24 23.12 -5.31
N THR A 841 -32.56 22.91 -5.24
CA THR A 841 -33.27 22.89 -3.97
C THR A 841 -32.73 21.74 -3.11
N PRO A 842 -32.19 22.02 -1.91
CA PRO A 842 -31.74 20.98 -1.00
C PRO A 842 -32.85 19.97 -0.70
N TYR A 843 -32.46 18.75 -0.33
CA TYR A 843 -33.40 17.71 0.07
C TYR A 843 -34.04 18.09 1.41
N SER A 844 -35.36 18.29 1.47
CA SER A 844 -36.02 18.68 2.71
C SER A 844 -36.14 17.50 3.69
N HIS A 845 -36.43 17.79 4.96
CA HIS A 845 -36.74 16.75 5.95
C HIS A 845 -37.96 15.93 5.54
N GLU A 846 -39.03 16.59 5.06
CA GLU A 846 -40.27 15.93 4.65
C GLU A 846 -40.07 15.02 3.43
N GLU A 847 -39.30 15.48 2.44
CA GLU A 847 -38.91 14.64 1.31
C GLU A 847 -38.05 13.45 1.76
N THR A 848 -37.13 13.69 2.71
CA THR A 848 -36.24 12.64 3.25
C THR A 848 -37.08 11.56 3.92
N GLU A 849 -38.03 11.96 4.76
CA GLU A 849 -38.89 11.05 5.48
C GLU A 849 -39.81 10.28 4.54
N ARG A 850 -40.42 10.93 3.54
CA ARG A 850 -41.24 10.25 2.52
C ARG A 850 -40.46 9.14 1.82
N ASP A 851 -39.31 9.47 1.26
CA ASP A 851 -38.49 8.54 0.47
C ASP A 851 -37.87 7.44 1.36
N PHE A 852 -37.62 7.73 2.63
CA PHE A 852 -37.17 6.75 3.61
C PHE A 852 -38.29 5.76 3.98
N GLN A 853 -39.52 6.24 4.18
CA GLN A 853 -40.69 5.38 4.43
C GLN A 853 -41.02 4.51 3.21
N GLU A 854 -40.81 4.99 1.98
CA GLU A 854 -40.86 4.14 0.79
C GLU A 854 -39.85 2.97 0.87
N GLY A 855 -38.63 3.24 1.36
CA GLY A 855 -37.62 2.21 1.61
C GLY A 855 -38.03 1.21 2.69
N ILE A 856 -38.62 1.67 3.80
CA ILE A 856 -39.17 0.79 4.84
C ILE A 856 -40.29 -0.10 4.29
N ALA A 857 -41.17 0.45 3.45
CA ALA A 857 -42.24 -0.28 2.81
C ALA A 857 -41.71 -1.33 1.82
N TYR A 858 -40.64 -1.00 1.08
CA TYR A 858 -40.00 -1.89 0.12
C TYR A 858 -39.21 -3.02 0.80
N PHE A 859 -38.35 -2.70 1.77
CA PHE A 859 -37.50 -3.67 2.46
C PHE A 859 -38.23 -4.27 3.68
N GLN A 860 -38.86 -5.41 3.47
CA GLN A 860 -39.52 -6.18 4.53
C GLN A 860 -38.61 -7.27 5.13
N PRO A 861 -38.58 -7.43 6.48
CA PRO A 861 -37.81 -8.48 7.12
C PRO A 861 -38.38 -9.82 6.71
N ARG A 862 -37.50 -10.71 6.26
CA ARG A 862 -37.86 -12.10 5.98
C ARG A 862 -37.62 -12.97 7.20
N GLN A 863 -38.40 -14.04 7.32
CA GLN A 863 -38.10 -15.11 8.26
C GLN A 863 -36.97 -15.96 7.67
N ILE A 864 -35.83 -15.94 8.33
CA ILE A 864 -34.67 -16.79 8.03
C ILE A 864 -34.44 -17.61 9.30
N GLY A 865 -34.27 -18.92 9.16
CA GLY A 865 -33.98 -19.79 10.28
C GLY A 865 -32.65 -19.46 10.96
N GLU A 866 -32.43 -19.99 12.15
CA GLU A 866 -31.11 -19.94 12.77
C GLU A 866 -30.10 -20.74 11.93
N ALA A 867 -28.87 -20.22 11.83
CA ALA A 867 -27.81 -20.89 11.11
C ALA A 867 -27.45 -22.21 11.79
N VAL A 868 -27.50 -23.31 11.05
CA VAL A 868 -27.09 -24.64 11.53
C VAL A 868 -25.62 -24.85 11.17
N SER A 869 -24.82 -25.13 12.18
CA SER A 869 -23.41 -25.50 11.98
C SER A 869 -23.30 -27.00 11.73
N PHE A 870 -22.43 -27.38 10.79
CA PHE A 870 -22.14 -28.78 10.44
C PHE A 870 -20.66 -29.08 10.67
N SER A 871 -20.36 -30.34 10.99
CA SER A 871 -18.97 -30.79 11.14
C SER A 871 -18.16 -30.65 9.85
N THR A 872 -16.87 -30.38 9.99
CA THR A 872 -15.88 -30.40 8.90
C THR A 872 -15.19 -31.76 8.74
N ASP A 873 -15.56 -32.77 9.54
CA ASP A 873 -15.17 -34.17 9.32
C ASP A 873 -16.07 -34.77 8.24
N LEU A 874 -15.53 -34.89 7.03
CA LEU A 874 -16.28 -35.23 5.83
C LEU A 874 -15.95 -36.64 5.35
N VAL A 875 -16.98 -37.32 4.86
CA VAL A 875 -16.88 -38.69 4.35
C VAL A 875 -17.54 -38.86 2.99
N PRO A 876 -17.00 -39.74 2.13
CA PRO A 876 -17.68 -40.15 0.92
C PRO A 876 -18.84 -41.09 1.27
N VAL A 877 -20.01 -40.82 0.70
CA VAL A 877 -21.22 -41.62 0.89
C VAL A 877 -21.51 -42.42 -0.37
N GLN A 878 -22.06 -43.62 -0.21
CA GLN A 878 -22.54 -44.45 -1.30
C GLN A 878 -23.99 -44.07 -1.65
N TRP A 879 -24.20 -43.67 -2.91
CA TRP A 879 -25.51 -43.31 -3.43
C TRP A 879 -25.95 -44.35 -4.47
N PRO A 880 -27.01 -45.14 -4.20
CA PRO A 880 -27.52 -46.10 -5.18
C PRO A 880 -28.12 -45.38 -6.40
N ASP A 881 -28.03 -46.02 -7.57
CA ASP A 881 -28.75 -45.67 -8.81
C ASP A 881 -28.39 -44.32 -9.49
N ARG A 882 -27.15 -43.83 -9.37
CA ARG A 882 -26.70 -42.64 -10.13
C ARG A 882 -25.34 -42.82 -10.81
N PRO A 883 -25.19 -42.47 -12.10
CA PRO A 883 -23.92 -42.60 -12.81
C PRO A 883 -22.89 -41.60 -12.28
N ALA A 884 -21.64 -42.05 -12.18
CA ALA A 884 -20.51 -41.18 -11.93
C ALA A 884 -20.27 -40.29 -13.17
N VAL A 885 -20.05 -39.00 -12.96
CA VAL A 885 -19.81 -38.02 -14.03
C VAL A 885 -18.51 -37.28 -13.75
N LYS A 886 -17.79 -36.91 -14.81
CA LYS A 886 -16.57 -36.12 -14.73
C LYS A 886 -16.90 -34.72 -14.20
N SER A 887 -16.20 -34.30 -13.15
CA SER A 887 -16.29 -32.94 -12.63
C SER A 887 -15.42 -32.01 -13.46
N GLU A 888 -15.97 -30.97 -14.09
CA GLU A 888 -15.21 -30.00 -14.88
C GLU A 888 -15.65 -28.56 -14.60
N GLN A 889 -14.75 -27.73 -14.07
CA GLN A 889 -15.04 -26.34 -13.72
C GLN A 889 -13.93 -25.40 -14.16
N ALA A 890 -14.27 -24.12 -14.37
CA ALA A 890 -13.33 -23.07 -14.76
C ALA A 890 -13.63 -21.78 -14.01
N TYR A 891 -12.57 -21.07 -13.63
CA TYR A 891 -12.59 -19.97 -12.68
C TYR A 891 -11.72 -18.81 -13.15
N GLN A 892 -12.03 -17.61 -12.67
CA GLN A 892 -11.14 -16.44 -12.68
C GLN A 892 -10.91 -15.98 -11.24
N GLY A 893 -9.89 -16.50 -10.59
CA GLY A 893 -9.67 -16.42 -9.15
C GLY A 893 -9.40 -17.79 -8.53
N GLY A 894 -8.74 -17.78 -7.38
CA GLY A 894 -8.48 -19.00 -6.62
C GLY A 894 -9.75 -19.67 -6.09
N ALA A 895 -9.77 -21.01 -6.09
CA ALA A 895 -10.84 -21.79 -5.49
C ALA A 895 -10.29 -23.00 -4.72
N LYS A 896 -11.08 -23.50 -3.77
CA LYS A 896 -10.76 -24.67 -2.95
C LYS A 896 -11.56 -25.89 -3.38
N TYR A 897 -10.92 -27.05 -3.33
CA TYR A 897 -11.54 -28.34 -3.54
C TYR A 897 -11.18 -29.30 -2.41
N LEU A 898 -12.17 -30.07 -1.99
CA LEU A 898 -12.02 -31.17 -1.05
C LEU A 898 -11.98 -32.48 -1.84
N LEU A 899 -10.85 -33.17 -1.70
CA LEU A 899 -10.55 -34.44 -2.35
C LEU A 899 -10.51 -35.54 -1.28
N TYR A 900 -10.73 -36.78 -1.68
CA TYR A 900 -10.70 -37.91 -0.75
C TYR A 900 -9.99 -39.10 -1.37
N SER A 901 -9.11 -39.73 -0.59
CA SER A 901 -8.46 -41.01 -0.92
C SER A 901 -9.10 -42.10 -0.07
N LEU A 902 -9.72 -43.11 -0.70
CA LEU A 902 -10.46 -44.17 -0.01
C LEU A 902 -9.52 -45.22 0.61
N ARG A 903 -8.49 -45.60 -0.13
CA ARG A 903 -7.58 -46.71 0.18
C ARG A 903 -6.11 -46.28 0.21
N GLY A 904 -5.85 -44.96 0.22
CA GLY A 904 -4.49 -44.41 0.11
C GLY A 904 -4.01 -44.31 -1.34
N GLU A 905 -4.90 -44.45 -2.32
CA GLU A 905 -4.60 -44.17 -3.72
C GLU A 905 -4.23 -42.69 -3.93
N PRO A 906 -3.40 -42.37 -4.95
CA PRO A 906 -3.05 -40.99 -5.27
C PRO A 906 -4.28 -40.11 -5.57
N LEU A 907 -4.17 -38.83 -5.22
CA LEU A 907 -5.11 -37.80 -5.65
C LEU A 907 -4.82 -37.47 -7.11
N GLU A 908 -5.81 -37.70 -7.96
CA GLU A 908 -5.69 -37.52 -9.40
C GLU A 908 -6.71 -36.52 -9.93
N PHE A 909 -6.21 -35.52 -10.66
CA PHE A 909 -6.98 -34.46 -11.30
C PHE A 909 -6.15 -33.81 -12.39
N THR A 910 -6.78 -33.05 -13.27
CA THR A 910 -6.12 -32.26 -14.32
C THR A 910 -6.46 -30.80 -14.13
N THR A 911 -5.48 -29.91 -14.29
CA THR A 911 -5.71 -28.46 -14.29
C THR A 911 -5.21 -27.83 -15.58
N TRP A 912 -5.83 -26.73 -16.01
CA TRP A 912 -5.24 -25.82 -16.99
C TRP A 912 -4.99 -24.46 -16.34
N ALA A 913 -3.81 -23.89 -16.56
CA ALA A 913 -3.38 -22.62 -15.99
C ALA A 913 -3.33 -21.53 -17.07
N GLY A 914 -4.06 -20.44 -16.91
CA GLY A 914 -4.08 -19.31 -17.84
C GLY A 914 -3.00 -18.27 -17.55
N ASN A 915 -2.68 -17.44 -18.54
CA ASN A 915 -1.58 -16.47 -18.49
C ASN A 915 -1.97 -15.00 -18.21
N ALA A 916 -3.25 -14.71 -17.99
CA ALA A 916 -3.71 -13.34 -17.77
C ALA A 916 -2.94 -12.68 -16.61
N TRP A 917 -2.47 -11.44 -16.84
CA TRP A 917 -1.70 -10.64 -15.87
C TRP A 917 -0.44 -11.33 -15.31
N GLY A 918 0.15 -12.28 -16.04
CA GLY A 918 1.32 -13.04 -15.58
C GLY A 918 1.01 -14.03 -14.46
N GLY A 919 -0.23 -14.57 -14.44
CA GLY A 919 -0.81 -15.44 -13.41
C GLY A 919 0.17 -16.33 -12.66
N ILE A 920 0.06 -16.33 -11.32
CA ILE A 920 0.97 -17.08 -10.45
C ILE A 920 0.70 -18.59 -10.54
N ASN A 921 -0.56 -19.01 -10.63
CA ASN A 921 -0.99 -20.41 -10.81
C ASN A 921 -0.35 -21.39 -9.81
N ARG A 922 -0.45 -21.07 -8.52
CA ARG A 922 0.08 -21.89 -7.42
C ARG A 922 -1.01 -22.78 -6.86
N PHE A 923 -0.66 -24.03 -6.55
CA PHE A 923 -1.52 -24.91 -5.78
C PHE A 923 -0.83 -25.40 -4.51
N THR A 924 -1.63 -25.68 -3.48
CA THR A 924 -1.21 -26.36 -2.25
C THR A 924 -2.21 -27.45 -1.94
N ILE A 925 -1.72 -28.65 -1.63
CA ILE A 925 -2.52 -29.77 -1.14
C ILE A 925 -2.16 -30.01 0.31
N THR A 926 -3.17 -30.06 1.17
CA THR A 926 -3.01 -30.33 2.60
C THR A 926 -3.84 -31.54 3.02
N ASP A 927 -3.38 -32.27 4.04
CA ASP A 927 -4.20 -33.28 4.72
C ASP A 927 -5.20 -32.63 5.70
N ALA A 928 -6.04 -33.45 6.35
CA ALA A 928 -7.02 -32.99 7.33
C ALA A 928 -6.41 -32.30 8.57
N ALA A 929 -5.12 -32.52 8.85
CA ALA A 929 -4.39 -31.86 9.95
C ALA A 929 -3.72 -30.54 9.48
N GLY A 930 -3.81 -30.20 8.20
CA GLY A 930 -3.20 -29.00 7.61
C GLY A 930 -1.74 -29.20 7.19
N ASN A 931 -1.20 -30.41 7.23
CA ASN A 931 0.15 -30.68 6.76
C ASN A 931 0.19 -30.59 5.24
N VAL A 932 1.19 -29.90 4.69
CA VAL A 932 1.37 -29.78 3.25
C VAL A 932 1.86 -31.11 2.66
N ILE A 933 1.05 -31.72 1.80
CA ILE A 933 1.37 -32.95 1.07
C ILE A 933 2.07 -32.63 -0.25
N ALA A 934 1.59 -31.61 -0.95
CA ALA A 934 2.19 -31.14 -2.19
C ALA A 934 1.97 -29.64 -2.34
N ARG A 935 2.89 -28.97 -3.04
CA ARG A 935 2.71 -27.59 -3.51
C ARG A 935 3.50 -27.39 -4.78
N GLY A 936 3.04 -26.51 -5.64
CA GLY A 936 3.72 -26.21 -6.90
C GLY A 936 3.21 -24.94 -7.54
N GLN A 937 3.98 -24.45 -8.51
CA GLN A 937 3.60 -23.36 -9.39
C GLN A 937 3.53 -23.91 -10.81
N LEU A 938 2.39 -23.73 -11.47
CA LEU A 938 2.15 -24.28 -12.80
C LEU A 938 2.66 -23.35 -13.88
N PRO A 939 3.21 -23.89 -14.98
CA PRO A 939 3.51 -23.09 -16.16
C PRO A 939 2.23 -22.58 -16.80
N ASN A 940 2.21 -21.30 -17.15
CA ASN A 940 1.08 -20.66 -17.81
C ASN A 940 0.83 -21.26 -19.21
N ASP A 941 -0.44 -21.22 -19.63
CA ASP A 941 -1.04 -21.80 -20.84
C ASP A 941 -0.80 -23.30 -21.03
N LYS A 942 -0.65 -24.04 -19.93
CA LYS A 942 -0.45 -25.49 -19.98
C LYS A 942 -1.49 -26.24 -19.17
N THR A 943 -1.95 -27.34 -19.76
CA THR A 943 -2.68 -28.38 -19.06
C THR A 943 -1.68 -29.29 -18.33
N THR A 944 -1.91 -29.51 -17.05
CA THR A 944 -1.07 -30.36 -16.18
C THR A 944 -1.93 -31.45 -15.56
N SER A 945 -1.49 -32.70 -15.72
CA SER A 945 -2.08 -33.84 -15.03
C SER A 945 -1.38 -34.06 -13.69
N HIS A 946 -2.16 -34.28 -12.64
CA HIS A 946 -1.69 -34.45 -11.28
C HIS A 946 -1.95 -35.87 -10.79
N ALA A 947 -0.96 -36.46 -10.14
CA ALA A 947 -1.05 -37.73 -9.43
C ALA A 947 -0.20 -37.62 -8.16
N HIS A 948 -0.80 -37.13 -7.07
CA HIS A 948 -0.09 -36.85 -5.82
C HIS A 948 -0.27 -38.02 -4.85
N LYS A 949 0.83 -38.66 -4.44
CA LYS A 949 0.81 -39.71 -3.41
C LYS A 949 0.38 -39.10 -2.08
N VAL A 950 -0.37 -39.88 -1.30
CA VAL A 950 -0.89 -39.46 0.00
C VAL A 950 -0.37 -40.33 1.14
N PRO A 951 -0.29 -39.81 2.38
CA PRO A 951 0.14 -40.58 3.55
C PRO A 951 -0.78 -41.76 3.90
N GLY A 952 -2.06 -41.68 3.52
CA GLY A 952 -3.04 -42.74 3.75
C GLY A 952 -4.46 -42.35 3.32
N PRO A 953 -5.45 -43.22 3.56
CA PRO A 953 -6.86 -42.89 3.35
C PRO A 953 -7.28 -41.64 4.11
N GLY A 954 -8.10 -40.78 3.50
CA GLY A 954 -8.66 -39.62 4.19
C GLY A 954 -8.99 -38.43 3.29
N LEU A 955 -9.34 -37.33 3.95
CA LEU A 955 -9.69 -36.03 3.37
C LEU A 955 -8.44 -35.20 3.09
N TYR A 956 -8.42 -34.55 1.93
CA TYR A 956 -7.37 -33.64 1.49
C TYR A 956 -7.97 -32.36 0.90
N THR A 957 -7.30 -31.22 1.08
CA THR A 957 -7.73 -29.93 0.53
C THR A 957 -6.76 -29.45 -0.53
N LEU A 958 -7.25 -29.19 -1.74
CA LEU A 958 -6.58 -28.44 -2.79
C LEU A 958 -6.95 -26.96 -2.67
N ASP A 959 -5.97 -26.12 -2.45
CA ASP A 959 -6.09 -24.66 -2.47
C ASP A 959 -5.31 -24.12 -3.68
N TYR A 960 -6.02 -23.50 -4.64
CA TYR A 960 -5.43 -22.98 -5.87
C TYR A 960 -5.50 -21.46 -5.88
N ASN A 961 -4.41 -20.80 -6.27
CA ASN A 961 -4.29 -19.35 -6.39
C ASN A 961 -3.67 -19.00 -7.75
N ASP A 962 -4.48 -18.41 -8.63
CA ASP A 962 -4.10 -17.93 -9.95
C ASP A 962 -3.69 -16.44 -9.98
N ASN A 963 -3.82 -15.74 -8.86
CA ASN A 963 -3.66 -14.29 -8.72
C ASN A 963 -4.60 -13.48 -9.65
N GLY A 964 -5.84 -13.96 -9.87
CA GLY A 964 -6.83 -13.29 -10.72
C GLY A 964 -6.68 -13.56 -12.22
N SER A 965 -5.82 -14.52 -12.60
CA SER A 965 -5.78 -15.10 -13.94
C SER A 965 -6.99 -16.04 -14.17
N TYR A 966 -6.89 -16.96 -15.12
CA TYR A 966 -7.88 -18.02 -15.37
C TYR A 966 -7.30 -19.38 -15.05
N TRP A 967 -8.12 -20.30 -14.58
CA TRP A 967 -7.73 -21.71 -14.50
C TRP A 967 -8.94 -22.65 -14.59
N SER A 968 -8.68 -23.92 -14.82
CA SER A 968 -9.71 -24.96 -14.78
C SER A 968 -9.24 -26.19 -14.04
N ILE A 969 -10.20 -26.98 -13.57
CA ILE A 969 -9.97 -28.28 -12.95
C ILE A 969 -10.94 -29.32 -13.53
N ALA A 970 -10.40 -30.51 -13.75
CA ALA A 970 -11.12 -31.68 -14.18
C ALA A 970 -10.78 -32.88 -13.28
N VAL A 971 -11.79 -33.59 -12.79
CA VAL A 971 -11.64 -34.80 -11.99
C VAL A 971 -12.46 -35.93 -12.60
N ASP A 972 -11.83 -37.09 -12.79
CA ASP A 972 -12.46 -38.23 -13.44
C ASP A 972 -13.61 -38.85 -12.60
N PRO A 973 -14.59 -39.49 -13.25
CA PRO A 973 -15.71 -40.15 -12.57
C PRO A 973 -15.26 -41.13 -11.47
N GLY A 974 -16.00 -41.22 -10.37
CA GLY A 974 -15.76 -42.15 -9.26
C GLY A 974 -14.97 -41.55 -8.09
N ARG A 975 -14.39 -40.36 -8.26
CA ARG A 975 -13.50 -39.70 -7.30
C ARG A 975 -14.17 -38.53 -6.59
N ALA A 976 -13.83 -38.34 -5.32
CA ALA A 976 -14.30 -37.21 -4.53
C ALA A 976 -13.69 -35.89 -5.02
N ALA A 977 -14.56 -34.92 -5.33
CA ALA A 977 -14.20 -33.57 -5.75
C ALA A 977 -15.31 -32.60 -5.33
N THR A 978 -15.33 -32.28 -4.05
CA THR A 978 -16.36 -31.44 -3.43
C THR A 978 -15.87 -30.00 -3.33
N ILE A 979 -16.74 -29.04 -3.65
CA ILE A 979 -16.49 -27.62 -3.43
C ILE A 979 -17.06 -27.26 -2.05
N PRO A 980 -16.20 -26.86 -1.08
CA PRO A 980 -16.67 -26.28 0.18
C PRO A 980 -17.14 -24.86 -0.08
N LEU A 981 -18.41 -24.56 0.22
CA LEU A 981 -19.02 -23.23 0.11
C LEU A 981 -18.63 -22.34 1.29
N GLY A 982 -18.44 -21.04 1.05
CA GLY A 982 -17.94 -20.09 2.06
C GLY A 982 -18.69 -18.76 2.07
N GLN A 983 -18.81 -18.16 3.27
CA GLN A 983 -19.52 -16.88 3.50
C GLN A 983 -18.88 -15.66 2.82
N THR A 984 -17.63 -15.78 2.35
CA THR A 984 -16.89 -14.68 1.70
C THR A 984 -16.25 -15.11 0.38
N GLN A 985 -16.43 -16.36 -0.05
CA GLN A 985 -15.79 -16.86 -1.25
C GLN A 985 -16.64 -16.49 -2.46
N ASP A 986 -16.13 -15.57 -3.27
CA ASP A 986 -16.61 -15.35 -4.63
C ASP A 986 -15.91 -16.37 -5.54
N TYR A 987 -16.64 -17.37 -6.05
CA TYR A 987 -16.03 -18.43 -6.86
C TYR A 987 -15.68 -17.97 -8.28
N ARG A 988 -16.26 -16.86 -8.78
CA ARG A 988 -15.92 -16.27 -10.08
C ARG A 988 -15.84 -17.29 -11.22
N ASN A 989 -16.82 -18.18 -11.29
CA ASN A 989 -16.88 -19.17 -12.36
C ASN A 989 -17.06 -18.48 -13.72
N THR A 990 -16.31 -18.94 -14.72
CA THR A 990 -16.26 -18.29 -16.05
C THR A 990 -17.32 -18.79 -17.03
N LYS A 991 -18.04 -19.86 -16.65
CA LYS A 991 -19.13 -20.46 -17.42
C LYS A 991 -20.19 -21.04 -16.48
N VAL A 992 -21.41 -21.24 -16.99
CA VAL A 992 -22.45 -22.02 -16.29
C VAL A 992 -21.88 -23.37 -15.90
N MET A 993 -22.03 -23.74 -14.62
CA MET A 993 -21.50 -24.99 -14.11
C MET A 993 -22.39 -26.17 -14.51
N GLN A 994 -21.81 -27.36 -14.49
CA GLN A 994 -22.57 -28.62 -14.54
C GLN A 994 -23.58 -28.70 -13.38
N ASP A 995 -24.50 -29.65 -13.45
CA ASP A 995 -25.41 -29.93 -12.34
C ASP A 995 -24.61 -30.17 -11.04
N MET A 996 -24.91 -29.40 -9.99
CA MET A 996 -24.20 -29.46 -8.70
C MET A 996 -25.09 -30.07 -7.63
N TYR A 997 -24.72 -31.24 -7.11
CA TYR A 997 -25.44 -31.99 -6.09
C TYR A 997 -25.08 -31.56 -4.68
N PHE A 998 -26.07 -31.61 -3.78
CA PHE A 998 -25.90 -31.41 -2.34
C PHE A 998 -26.85 -32.31 -1.55
N TYR A 999 -26.53 -32.54 -0.28
CA TYR A 999 -27.32 -33.40 0.60
C TYR A 999 -28.27 -32.58 1.47
N VAL A 1000 -29.57 -32.92 1.47
CA VAL A 1000 -30.57 -32.30 2.36
C VAL A 1000 -30.78 -33.22 3.56
N PRO A 1001 -30.39 -32.82 4.79
CA PRO A 1001 -30.47 -33.70 5.95
C PRO A 1001 -31.91 -34.04 6.38
N LYS A 1002 -32.11 -35.18 7.06
CA LYS A 1002 -33.41 -35.58 7.61
C LYS A 1002 -33.94 -34.53 8.61
N GLY A 1003 -35.24 -34.28 8.56
CA GLY A 1003 -35.92 -33.25 9.35
C GLY A 1003 -35.88 -31.84 8.75
N THR A 1004 -35.15 -31.62 7.65
CA THR A 1004 -35.12 -30.34 6.96
C THR A 1004 -36.46 -30.07 6.30
N ARG A 1005 -37.15 -28.99 6.73
CA ARG A 1005 -38.47 -28.60 6.18
C ARG A 1005 -38.38 -27.55 5.07
N ARG A 1006 -37.30 -26.79 5.05
CA ARG A 1006 -37.00 -25.75 4.06
C ARG A 1006 -35.50 -25.70 3.86
N ILE A 1007 -35.03 -25.53 2.63
CA ILE A 1007 -33.64 -25.26 2.31
C ILE A 1007 -33.49 -23.75 2.24
N GLU A 1008 -32.59 -23.19 3.04
CA GLU A 1008 -32.32 -21.76 3.08
C GLU A 1008 -30.88 -21.49 2.66
N TYR A 1009 -30.68 -20.60 1.69
CA TYR A 1009 -29.35 -20.21 1.25
C TYR A 1009 -29.31 -18.78 0.73
N TYR A 1010 -28.16 -18.15 0.90
CA TYR A 1010 -27.85 -16.87 0.27
C TYR A 1010 -27.15 -17.12 -1.07
N TYR A 1011 -27.48 -16.31 -2.07
CA TYR A 1011 -26.93 -16.44 -3.41
C TYR A 1011 -26.71 -15.08 -4.08
N THR A 1012 -25.53 -14.88 -4.66
CA THR A 1012 -25.25 -13.83 -5.65
C THR A 1012 -24.84 -14.43 -6.98
N LYS A 1013 -25.14 -13.73 -8.06
CA LYS A 1013 -24.57 -14.04 -9.37
C LYS A 1013 -23.13 -13.54 -9.41
N THR A 1014 -22.27 -14.24 -10.12
CA THR A 1014 -20.91 -13.75 -10.41
C THR A 1014 -20.98 -12.56 -11.38
N ALA A 1015 -20.08 -11.60 -11.23
CA ALA A 1015 -19.97 -10.47 -12.18
C ALA A 1015 -19.38 -10.90 -13.54
N PHE A 1016 -18.76 -12.08 -13.60
CA PHE A 1016 -18.00 -12.55 -14.76
C PHE A 1016 -18.83 -13.31 -15.81
N HIS A 1017 -20.05 -13.69 -15.46
CA HIS A 1017 -20.94 -14.44 -16.34
C HIS A 1017 -22.39 -14.02 -16.05
N PRO A 1018 -23.12 -13.48 -17.06
CA PRO A 1018 -24.43 -12.86 -16.82
C PRO A 1018 -25.48 -13.83 -16.27
N GLY A 1019 -25.39 -15.12 -16.63
CA GLY A 1019 -26.12 -16.24 -15.99
C GLY A 1019 -27.65 -16.14 -15.97
N GLY A 1020 -28.33 -17.16 -16.51
CA GLY A 1020 -29.78 -17.31 -16.34
C GLY A 1020 -30.19 -17.63 -14.88
N PRO A 1021 -31.50 -17.76 -14.60
CA PRO A 1021 -31.96 -18.30 -13.33
C PRO A 1021 -31.47 -19.74 -13.16
N HIS A 1022 -30.95 -20.08 -11.98
CA HIS A 1022 -30.63 -21.47 -11.69
C HIS A 1022 -31.87 -22.20 -11.17
N GLN A 1023 -31.91 -23.52 -11.34
CA GLN A 1023 -33.03 -24.34 -10.90
C GLN A 1023 -32.62 -25.20 -9.71
N VAL A 1024 -33.43 -25.18 -8.65
CA VAL A 1024 -33.34 -26.14 -7.55
C VAL A 1024 -34.16 -27.36 -7.94
N ILE A 1025 -33.50 -28.49 -8.12
CA ILE A 1025 -34.11 -29.76 -8.52
C ILE A 1025 -34.22 -30.65 -7.29
N ASP A 1026 -35.44 -31.12 -7.03
CA ASP A 1026 -35.71 -32.04 -5.92
C ASP A 1026 -35.15 -33.44 -6.15
N ALA A 1027 -35.24 -34.29 -5.13
CA ALA A 1027 -34.75 -35.66 -5.20
C ALA A 1027 -35.50 -36.54 -6.21
N SER A 1028 -36.68 -36.14 -6.68
CA SER A 1028 -37.44 -36.82 -7.74
C SER A 1028 -37.05 -36.39 -9.16
N GLY A 1029 -36.20 -35.37 -9.29
CA GLY A 1029 -35.75 -34.82 -10.57
C GLY A 1029 -36.63 -33.69 -11.10
N ARG A 1030 -37.61 -33.21 -10.32
CA ARG A 1030 -38.50 -32.10 -10.69
C ARG A 1030 -37.91 -30.76 -10.23
N VAL A 1031 -38.24 -29.70 -10.96
CA VAL A 1031 -37.89 -28.33 -10.55
C VAL A 1031 -38.73 -27.97 -9.33
N ALA A 1032 -38.10 -27.87 -8.17
CA ALA A 1032 -38.74 -27.39 -6.95
C ALA A 1032 -38.94 -25.86 -7.00
N GLN A 1033 -37.92 -25.15 -7.50
CA GLN A 1033 -37.97 -23.69 -7.66
C GLN A 1033 -36.95 -23.21 -8.70
N ALA A 1034 -37.34 -22.30 -9.58
CA ALA A 1034 -36.41 -21.50 -10.37
C ALA A 1034 -36.04 -20.23 -9.60
N VAL A 1035 -34.77 -19.88 -9.57
CA VAL A 1035 -34.22 -18.84 -8.69
C VAL A 1035 -33.46 -17.82 -9.51
N ASP A 1036 -34.00 -16.60 -9.55
CA ASP A 1036 -33.39 -15.45 -10.23
C ASP A 1036 -33.14 -14.33 -9.22
N VAL A 1037 -32.20 -14.56 -8.30
CA VAL A 1037 -31.81 -13.55 -7.31
C VAL A 1037 -30.35 -13.19 -7.52
N ASN A 1038 -30.02 -11.92 -7.26
CA ASN A 1038 -28.64 -11.45 -7.24
C ASN A 1038 -28.34 -10.76 -5.90
N GLY A 1039 -27.97 -11.57 -4.92
CA GLY A 1039 -27.62 -11.13 -3.57
C GLY A 1039 -28.82 -11.05 -2.64
N ASP A 1040 -29.50 -12.16 -2.42
CA ASP A 1040 -30.59 -12.25 -1.44
C ASP A 1040 -30.76 -13.68 -0.90
N TRP A 1041 -31.56 -13.82 0.16
CA TRP A 1041 -31.91 -15.12 0.73
C TRP A 1041 -33.00 -15.82 -0.07
N VAL A 1042 -32.78 -17.10 -0.34
CA VAL A 1042 -33.69 -18.03 -1.01
C VAL A 1042 -34.17 -19.05 0.00
N SER A 1043 -35.45 -19.40 -0.08
CA SER A 1043 -36.05 -20.39 0.81
C SER A 1043 -36.95 -21.32 0.01
N VAL A 1044 -36.57 -22.59 -0.08
CA VAL A 1044 -37.23 -23.61 -0.89
C VAL A 1044 -37.89 -24.64 0.05
N PRO A 1045 -39.19 -24.92 -0.06
CA PRO A 1045 -39.83 -25.94 0.78
C PRO A 1045 -39.29 -27.34 0.47
N VAL A 1046 -39.16 -28.17 1.51
CA VAL A 1046 -38.82 -29.59 1.39
C VAL A 1046 -40.09 -30.39 1.67
N PRO A 1047 -40.71 -31.01 0.65
CA PRO A 1047 -41.90 -31.83 0.85
C PRO A 1047 -41.62 -33.03 1.78
N PRO A 1048 -42.63 -33.55 2.50
CA PRO A 1048 -42.47 -34.76 3.31
C PRO A 1048 -41.84 -35.91 2.53
N GLY A 1049 -40.79 -36.52 3.08
CA GLY A 1049 -40.07 -37.64 2.46
C GLY A 1049 -39.03 -37.26 1.40
N MET A 1050 -38.84 -35.95 1.13
CA MET A 1050 -37.78 -35.44 0.25
C MET A 1050 -36.52 -34.98 0.99
N ASP A 1051 -36.58 -34.96 2.33
CA ASP A 1051 -35.42 -34.84 3.21
C ASP A 1051 -34.65 -36.17 3.31
N GLY A 1052 -33.40 -36.11 3.75
CA GLY A 1052 -32.50 -37.26 3.76
C GLY A 1052 -32.05 -37.73 2.38
N ARG A 1053 -32.19 -36.91 1.34
CA ARG A 1053 -31.92 -37.25 -0.07
C ARG A 1053 -31.01 -36.22 -0.74
N LEU A 1054 -30.43 -36.60 -1.89
CA LEU A 1054 -29.67 -35.69 -2.75
C LEU A 1054 -30.58 -34.80 -3.59
N TRP A 1055 -30.32 -33.51 -3.50
CA TRP A 1055 -30.88 -32.47 -4.36
C TRP A 1055 -29.78 -31.95 -5.28
N ARG A 1056 -30.13 -31.14 -6.29
CA ARG A 1056 -29.12 -30.51 -7.15
C ARG A 1056 -29.54 -29.13 -7.64
N PHE A 1057 -28.55 -28.31 -7.97
CA PHE A 1057 -28.73 -27.12 -8.77
C PHE A 1057 -28.46 -27.45 -10.23
N ARG A 1058 -29.34 -26.99 -11.12
CA ARG A 1058 -29.12 -26.98 -12.57
C ARG A 1058 -28.83 -25.56 -13.03
N GLU A 1059 -27.88 -25.45 -13.94
CA GLU A 1059 -27.36 -24.18 -14.48
C GLU A 1059 -26.89 -23.19 -13.40
N PRO A 1060 -26.22 -23.60 -12.30
CA PRO A 1060 -25.76 -22.65 -11.32
C PRO A 1060 -24.57 -21.84 -11.86
N VAL A 1061 -24.50 -20.59 -11.40
CA VAL A 1061 -23.36 -19.70 -11.61
C VAL A 1061 -22.90 -19.24 -10.23
N LEU A 1062 -21.77 -19.76 -9.74
CA LEU A 1062 -21.30 -19.48 -8.39
C LEU A 1062 -20.60 -18.11 -8.29
N GLY A 1063 -21.35 -17.10 -7.81
CA GLY A 1063 -20.80 -15.95 -7.10
C GLY A 1063 -20.54 -16.31 -5.62
N LEU A 1064 -21.15 -15.57 -4.70
CA LEU A 1064 -21.23 -15.91 -3.28
C LEU A 1064 -22.39 -16.89 -3.06
N PHE A 1065 -22.12 -18.02 -2.41
CA PHE A 1065 -23.13 -19.03 -2.12
C PHE A 1065 -22.96 -19.56 -0.70
N TRP A 1066 -24.04 -19.56 0.09
CA TRP A 1066 -24.01 -20.06 1.46
C TRP A 1066 -25.34 -20.68 1.89
N PHE A 1067 -25.33 -21.94 2.29
CA PHE A 1067 -26.45 -22.58 2.97
C PHE A 1067 -26.51 -22.18 4.45
N ASN A 1068 -27.71 -21.82 4.90
CA ASN A 1068 -27.99 -21.51 6.29
C ASN A 1068 -28.22 -22.77 7.14
N ASN A 1069 -28.89 -23.78 6.57
CA ASN A 1069 -29.42 -24.91 7.32
C ASN A 1069 -29.19 -26.29 6.66
N VAL A 1070 -28.34 -26.32 5.65
CA VAL A 1070 -27.91 -27.52 4.90
C VAL A 1070 -26.37 -27.50 4.83
N PRO A 1071 -25.68 -28.66 4.79
CA PRO A 1071 -24.23 -28.68 4.70
C PRO A 1071 -23.70 -27.86 3.51
N ASN A 1072 -22.66 -27.06 3.75
CA ASN A 1072 -22.06 -26.14 2.77
C ASN A 1072 -21.12 -26.85 1.78
N TYR A 1073 -21.60 -27.92 1.15
CA TYR A 1073 -20.82 -28.78 0.27
C TYR A 1073 -21.63 -29.13 -0.98
N ILE A 1074 -21.04 -28.86 -2.15
CA ILE A 1074 -21.62 -29.21 -3.46
C ILE A 1074 -20.61 -29.97 -4.31
N ALA A 1075 -21.06 -30.83 -5.22
CA ALA A 1075 -20.18 -31.53 -6.16
C ALA A 1075 -20.88 -31.77 -7.51
N ALA A 1076 -20.12 -31.94 -8.59
CA ALA A 1076 -20.67 -32.17 -9.94
C ALA A 1076 -21.38 -33.51 -10.10
N SER A 1077 -21.21 -34.43 -9.14
CA SER A 1077 -21.86 -35.73 -9.13
C SER A 1077 -22.05 -36.26 -7.69
N PRO A 1078 -22.99 -37.19 -7.47
CA PRO A 1078 -23.21 -37.82 -6.16
C PRO A 1078 -21.97 -38.47 -5.54
N ASP A 1079 -21.18 -39.18 -6.34
CA ASP A 1079 -19.97 -39.89 -5.93
C ASP A 1079 -18.78 -38.96 -5.64
N ALA A 1080 -18.84 -37.74 -6.19
CA ALA A 1080 -17.87 -36.68 -5.90
C ALA A 1080 -18.19 -35.92 -4.60
N LEU A 1081 -19.42 -36.04 -4.08
CA LEU A 1081 -19.90 -35.32 -2.91
C LEU A 1081 -19.43 -35.97 -1.60
N LEU A 1082 -18.87 -35.13 -0.73
CA LEU A 1082 -18.55 -35.44 0.64
C LEU A 1082 -19.63 -34.87 1.59
N VAL A 1083 -19.99 -35.63 2.61
CA VAL A 1083 -21.01 -35.27 3.59
C VAL A 1083 -20.41 -35.29 5.00
N PRO A 1084 -20.81 -34.38 5.92
CA PRO A 1084 -20.40 -34.46 7.31
C PRO A 1084 -20.70 -35.83 7.93
N ARG A 1085 -19.72 -36.43 8.61
CA ARG A 1085 -19.82 -37.79 9.16
C ARG A 1085 -20.95 -37.93 10.17
N ASP A 1086 -21.13 -36.91 11.00
CA ASP A 1086 -22.21 -36.82 11.99
C ASP A 1086 -23.58 -36.82 11.30
N VAL A 1087 -23.74 -36.05 10.23
CA VAL A 1087 -24.95 -36.04 9.40
C VAL A 1087 -25.17 -37.40 8.73
N ALA A 1088 -24.14 -37.97 8.12
CA ALA A 1088 -24.22 -39.28 7.47
C ALA A 1088 -24.63 -40.38 8.47
N SER A 1089 -24.06 -40.36 9.67
CA SER A 1089 -24.37 -41.33 10.72
C SER A 1089 -25.80 -41.15 11.25
N ARG A 1090 -26.19 -39.91 11.56
CA ARG A 1090 -27.54 -39.57 12.06
C ARG A 1090 -28.63 -39.95 11.07
N ASP A 1091 -28.37 -39.71 9.79
CA ASP A 1091 -29.38 -39.91 8.75
C ASP A 1091 -29.33 -41.34 8.18
N GLY A 1092 -28.40 -42.18 8.63
CA GLY A 1092 -28.28 -43.59 8.24
C GLY A 1092 -27.73 -43.80 6.83
N LEU A 1093 -26.85 -42.90 6.38
CA LEU A 1093 -26.18 -43.00 5.09
C LEU A 1093 -25.04 -44.01 5.11
N GLN A 1094 -24.87 -44.78 4.04
CA GLN A 1094 -23.79 -45.75 3.92
C GLN A 1094 -22.49 -45.06 3.53
N ILE A 1095 -21.52 -45.01 4.43
CA ILE A 1095 -20.18 -44.44 4.18
C ILE A 1095 -19.36 -45.42 3.33
N ARG A 1096 -18.73 -44.92 2.26
CA ARG A 1096 -17.79 -45.69 1.42
C ARG A 1096 -16.53 -45.99 2.24
N ARG A 1097 -16.10 -47.26 2.21
CA ARG A 1097 -14.90 -47.74 2.91
C ARG A 1097 -13.80 -48.10 1.92
#